data_AF-X6NPV0-F1
#
_entry.id   AF-X6NPV0-F1
#
_cell.length_a   1.000
_cell.length_b   1.000
_cell.length_c   1.000
_cell.angle_alpha   90.00
_cell.angle_beta   90.00
_cell.angle_gamma   90.00
#
_symmetry.space_group_name_H-M   'P 1'
#
loop_
_entity.id
_entity.type
_entity.pdbx_description
1 polymer ?
#
loop_
_entity_poly.entity_id
_entity_poly.type
_entity_poly.pdbx_seq_one_letter_code
_entity_poly.pdbx_strand_id
1 'polypeptide(L)'
;MYKDEILICGGNNKRECWSYHTLKNQYKYICSYPDNVILQGHCVVSNASDTSDIFLVSFGGPSKKTKHTLIMEYMSVWENAEEKNIKKDTIKRNAWFLLIGANKKPVYIGRNIDDYIGVRAVIGGSNKQLLFITYPPRNISIFNLNTHQFVKHSTFPTGGDNCIRYHCFLSLDDDIMALFCKQTGLFIKYNEDSNELNFQLLQMCSTITGCDRYACVVADGYIWFFGGRDLLSDAQDLVHLYSPLDNTWLQLADPLSIPLMDSAAVFDKGKLCVHIIGGRSTQDIPTVLHVGIGLVDWENSIMDIVENHTWLEWDKREMEDAIRLIEDLNNKAEIKDMINVKKDMDNMKENCDLKNLKSNVGTYYHPSSKNGLTILLKLLHDIFWYMFNFWQITCSRFSQKMKYFKLLKKFRWNPFGTTSVAFALDGSKIVSSVLDQTVRIWDLKFEKEAQILKGHSGSIRDSQFSPKGDMVVSCSEDNTIRLWDVNSGKEIRTFKAHGDVTKCQFAPHSNTLVSSLSNGSISVWDINSGKQQQFQAHNAIVNDVQFSRDGQMIVTSSHDKTIRIWDAISFDSIQILNGHIGPVWRAQFSPDSRFIVSCSYDKTIRIWNVSTGEQLNEFTGHSDVIRNVTFSADGQVIVSCSYDKTIRLWDFKSGQEIQKLEGHLNWVTGVDISPNGNLLQFQEIYYVLKKQKKNFVSGAFFFGKYLLFWNVYINILQQSSFSGIMTKNKRLNIFFGFENVICDDLLQ
;
A
#
# COMPACT_ATOMS: atom_id res chain seq x y z
N MET A 1 -15.60 29.04 10.42
CA MET A 1 -16.05 29.76 9.21
C MET A 1 -17.54 29.99 9.33
N TYR A 2 -18.06 31.12 8.86
CA TYR A 2 -19.49 31.42 8.85
C TYR A 2 -19.85 32.12 7.54
N LYS A 3 -20.69 31.50 6.71
CA LYS A 3 -20.92 31.96 5.33
C LYS A 3 -19.57 32.13 4.62
N ASP A 4 -19.26 33.34 4.16
CA ASP A 4 -17.99 33.71 3.54
C ASP A 4 -17.01 34.40 4.50
N GLU A 5 -17.18 34.25 5.82
CA GLU A 5 -16.39 34.94 6.84
C GLU A 5 -15.52 34.00 7.67
N ILE A 6 -14.26 34.40 7.86
CA ILE A 6 -13.32 33.75 8.77
C ILE A 6 -13.12 34.66 9.98
N LEU A 7 -13.50 34.15 11.16
CA LEU A 7 -13.36 34.86 12.42
C LEU A 7 -12.00 34.57 13.03
N ILE A 8 -11.21 35.62 13.24
CA ILE A 8 -9.88 35.57 13.82
C ILE A 8 -9.97 36.21 15.20
N CYS A 9 -9.98 35.39 16.24
CA CYS A 9 -10.26 35.84 17.61
C CYS A 9 -8.99 35.84 18.47
N GLY A 10 -8.19 36.92 18.36
CA GLY A 10 -6.98 37.10 19.14
C GLY A 10 -5.78 36.28 18.68
N GLY A 11 -4.67 36.42 19.42
CA GLY A 11 -3.40 35.71 19.18
C GLY A 11 -2.52 35.78 20.43
N ASN A 12 -1.29 35.24 20.37
CA ASN A 12 -0.40 35.10 21.54
C ASN A 12 -0.29 36.38 22.39
N ASN A 13 -0.27 37.55 21.74
CA ASN A 13 -0.29 38.88 22.38
C ASN A 13 -1.27 39.87 21.71
N LYS A 14 -2.23 39.40 20.91
CA LYS A 14 -3.17 40.25 20.16
C LYS A 14 -4.56 40.07 20.75
N ARG A 15 -5.17 41.17 21.18
CA ARG A 15 -6.51 41.20 21.78
C ARG A 15 -7.63 41.41 20.79
N GLU A 16 -7.31 41.89 19.60
CA GLU A 16 -8.28 42.25 18.58
C GLU A 16 -8.86 41.01 17.92
N CYS A 17 -10.16 41.06 17.65
CA CYS A 17 -10.91 40.08 16.89
C CYS A 17 -11.31 40.71 15.55
N TRP A 18 -11.07 39.98 14.47
CA TRP A 18 -11.29 40.43 13.09
C TRP A 18 -12.16 39.42 12.35
N SER A 19 -13.03 39.91 11.46
CA SER A 19 -13.75 39.11 10.47
C SER A 19 -13.11 39.35 9.11
N TYR A 20 -12.63 38.29 8.47
CA TYR A 20 -12.10 38.31 7.11
C TYR A 20 -13.15 37.77 6.14
N HIS A 21 -13.55 38.56 5.15
CA HIS A 21 -14.53 38.13 4.14
C HIS A 21 -13.81 37.58 2.91
N THR A 22 -14.04 36.31 2.60
CA THR A 22 -13.32 35.55 1.56
C THR A 22 -13.65 35.98 0.13
N LEU A 23 -14.86 36.49 -0.15
CA LEU A 23 -15.19 37.06 -1.47
C LEU A 23 -14.66 38.49 -1.65
N LYS A 24 -14.65 39.29 -0.58
CA LYS A 24 -14.24 40.70 -0.64
C LYS A 24 -12.74 40.90 -0.41
N ASN A 25 -12.03 39.87 0.07
CA ASN A 25 -10.63 39.91 0.48
C ASN A 25 -10.30 41.07 1.42
N GLN A 26 -11.20 41.33 2.38
CA GLN A 26 -11.08 42.46 3.30
C GLN A 26 -11.27 42.01 4.75
N TYR A 27 -10.59 42.70 5.65
CA TYR A 27 -10.74 42.53 7.10
C TYR A 27 -11.65 43.63 7.67
N LYS A 28 -12.53 43.25 8.59
CA LYS A 28 -13.31 44.17 9.42
C LYS A 28 -13.07 43.86 10.89
N TYR A 29 -12.91 44.92 11.67
CA TYR A 29 -12.78 44.81 13.12
C TYR A 29 -14.11 44.38 13.74
N ILE A 30 -14.08 43.46 14.70
CA ILE A 30 -15.25 43.00 15.47
C ILE A 30 -15.23 43.65 16.85
N CYS A 31 -14.25 43.28 17.68
CA CYS A 31 -14.09 43.74 19.07
C CYS A 31 -12.70 43.38 19.59
N SER A 32 -12.41 43.71 20.85
CA SER A 32 -11.19 43.29 21.55
C SER A 32 -11.51 42.54 22.84
N TYR A 33 -10.64 41.61 23.22
CA TYR A 33 -10.69 40.97 24.54
C TYR A 33 -10.51 42.00 25.67
N PRO A 34 -11.18 41.81 26.82
CA PRO A 34 -11.03 42.68 27.99
C PRO A 34 -9.59 42.78 28.49
N ASP A 35 -9.20 43.93 29.03
CA ASP A 35 -7.80 44.21 29.36
C ASP A 35 -7.22 43.38 30.51
N ASN A 36 -8.08 42.84 31.36
CA ASN A 36 -7.71 41.97 32.47
C ASN A 36 -7.52 40.50 32.06
N VAL A 37 -7.77 40.15 30.79
CA VAL A 37 -7.66 38.78 30.28
C VAL A 37 -6.25 38.52 29.74
N ILE A 38 -5.67 37.40 30.19
CA ILE A 38 -4.39 36.88 29.70
C ILE A 38 -4.68 35.85 28.61
N LEU A 39 -4.26 36.15 27.38
CA LEU A 39 -4.49 35.32 26.19
C LEU A 39 -3.41 34.25 25.97
N GLN A 40 -2.41 34.16 26.84
CA GLN A 40 -1.43 33.08 26.77
C GLN A 40 -2.11 31.74 27.07
N GLY A 41 -2.14 30.84 26.09
CA GLY A 41 -2.83 29.55 26.22
C GLY A 41 -4.36 29.65 26.22
N HIS A 42 -4.92 30.57 25.43
CA HIS A 42 -6.36 30.62 25.16
C HIS A 42 -6.73 29.75 23.96
N CYS A 43 -7.96 29.27 23.94
CA CYS A 43 -8.58 28.58 22.82
C CYS A 43 -10.01 29.09 22.64
N VAL A 44 -10.42 29.21 21.39
CA VAL A 44 -11.76 29.65 21.01
C VAL A 44 -12.41 28.53 20.20
N VAL A 45 -13.63 28.17 20.58
CA VAL A 45 -14.46 27.20 19.87
C VAL A 45 -15.79 27.85 19.50
N SER A 46 -16.35 27.45 18.36
CA SER A 46 -17.67 27.91 17.93
C SER A 46 -18.71 26.81 18.15
N ASN A 47 -19.77 27.12 18.89
CA ASN A 47 -20.97 26.31 18.92
C ASN A 47 -21.88 26.76 17.77
N ALA A 48 -21.78 26.08 16.63
CA ALA A 48 -22.68 26.29 15.51
C ALA A 48 -23.90 25.39 15.72
N SER A 49 -24.88 25.87 16.48
CA SER A 49 -26.24 25.32 16.41
C SER A 49 -26.90 25.78 15.10
N ASP A 50 -27.86 25.02 14.58
CA ASP A 50 -28.61 25.32 13.33
C ASP A 50 -29.43 26.64 13.36
N THR A 51 -29.26 27.42 14.43
CA THR A 51 -29.83 28.75 14.60
C THR A 51 -28.98 29.81 13.89
N SER A 52 -29.60 30.91 13.45
CA SER A 52 -28.93 31.98 12.71
C SER A 52 -27.74 32.65 13.42
N ASP A 53 -27.62 32.47 14.74
CA ASP A 53 -26.70 33.18 15.61
C ASP A 53 -25.56 32.24 16.05
N ILE A 54 -24.30 32.70 15.95
CA ILE A 54 -23.12 31.93 16.35
C ILE A 54 -22.74 32.30 17.77
N PHE A 55 -22.50 31.29 18.60
CA PHE A 55 -21.92 31.48 19.92
C PHE A 55 -20.46 31.00 19.93
N LEU A 56 -19.55 31.92 20.24
CA LEU A 56 -18.15 31.62 20.46
C LEU A 56 -17.89 31.49 21.96
N VAL A 57 -17.14 30.46 22.35
CA VAL A 57 -16.66 30.27 23.71
C VAL A 57 -15.15 30.37 23.69
N SER A 58 -14.59 31.31 24.45
CA SER A 58 -13.16 31.51 24.63
C SER A 58 -12.78 31.18 26.06
N PHE A 59 -11.79 30.31 26.25
CA PHE A 59 -11.31 29.95 27.58
C PHE A 59 -9.82 29.70 27.55
N GLY A 60 -9.18 29.87 28.71
CA GLY A 60 -7.73 29.86 28.73
C GLY A 60 -7.10 30.30 30.04
N GLY A 61 -5.78 30.21 30.05
CA GLY A 61 -4.92 30.80 31.07
C GLY A 61 -3.80 29.86 31.49
N PRO A 62 -2.59 30.37 31.74
CA PRO A 62 -1.48 29.55 32.21
C PRO A 62 -1.69 29.09 33.66
N SER A 63 -0.95 28.05 34.07
CA SER A 63 -1.03 27.56 35.46
C SER A 63 -0.73 28.67 36.48
N LYS A 64 -1.42 28.63 37.63
CA LYS A 64 -1.25 29.61 38.74
C LYS A 64 -1.59 31.08 38.37
N LYS A 65 -2.20 31.35 37.22
CA LYS A 65 -2.80 32.65 36.87
C LYS A 65 -4.33 32.56 36.80
N THR A 66 -4.98 33.71 36.69
CA THR A 66 -6.44 33.80 36.54
C THR A 66 -6.88 33.15 35.23
N LYS A 67 -7.74 32.12 35.36
CA LYS A 67 -8.46 31.52 34.23
C LYS A 67 -9.54 32.48 33.74
N HIS A 68 -9.92 32.35 32.47
CA HIS A 68 -11.07 33.04 31.92
C HIS A 68 -11.96 32.08 31.15
N THR A 69 -13.26 32.38 31.10
CA THR A 69 -14.22 31.75 30.21
C THR A 69 -15.20 32.84 29.78
N LEU A 70 -15.14 33.15 28.49
CA LEU A 70 -15.86 34.23 27.86
C LEU A 70 -16.74 33.67 26.76
N ILE A 71 -17.87 34.30 26.53
CA ILE A 71 -18.79 34.01 25.45
C ILE A 71 -19.01 35.25 24.58
N MET A 72 -19.21 35.05 23.29
CA MET A 72 -19.60 36.10 22.36
C MET A 72 -20.67 35.57 21.42
N GLU A 73 -21.81 36.27 21.37
CA GLU A 73 -22.81 36.10 20.31
C GLU A 73 -22.34 36.94 19.11
N TYR A 74 -21.97 36.25 18.03
CA TYR A 74 -21.46 36.88 16.82
C TYR A 74 -22.57 37.08 15.79
N MET A 75 -22.65 38.30 15.26
CA MET A 75 -23.37 38.64 14.04
C MET A 75 -22.40 39.18 13.00
N SER A 76 -22.64 38.81 11.74
CA SER A 76 -21.88 39.30 10.59
C SER A 76 -21.74 40.83 10.61
N VAL A 77 -20.51 41.31 10.50
CA VAL A 77 -20.18 42.74 10.32
C VAL A 77 -20.26 43.19 8.85
N TRP A 78 -20.71 42.30 7.96
CA TRP A 78 -20.77 42.50 6.52
C TRP A 78 -22.18 42.63 5.96
N GLU A 79 -23.20 42.23 6.72
CA GLU A 79 -24.61 42.46 6.41
C GLU A 79 -25.01 43.93 6.65
N ASN A 80 -25.83 44.49 5.76
CA ASN A 80 -26.31 45.86 5.90
C ASN A 80 -27.32 45.95 7.05
N ALA A 81 -27.18 46.96 7.90
CA ALA A 81 -28.05 47.19 9.07
C ALA A 81 -29.54 47.43 8.72
N GLU A 82 -29.89 47.58 7.44
CA GLU A 82 -31.25 47.86 6.96
C GLU A 82 -32.12 46.59 6.79
N GLU A 83 -31.53 45.39 6.64
CA GLU A 83 -32.30 44.15 6.38
C GLU A 83 -32.83 43.44 7.63
N LYS A 84 -32.49 43.93 8.83
CA LYS A 84 -33.12 43.45 10.08
C LYS A 84 -33.67 44.64 10.85
N ASN A 85 -34.99 44.64 11.07
CA ASN A 85 -35.68 45.46 12.07
C ASN A 85 -35.12 45.12 13.47
N ILE A 86 -33.97 45.66 13.83
CA ILE A 86 -33.33 45.42 15.12
C ILE A 86 -34.01 46.33 16.16
N LYS A 87 -34.88 45.73 16.99
CA LYS A 87 -35.30 46.33 18.25
C LYS A 87 -34.04 46.67 19.06
N LYS A 88 -33.93 47.93 19.45
CA LYS A 88 -32.77 48.57 20.09
C LYS A 88 -32.49 48.15 21.54
N ASP A 89 -33.09 47.06 22.01
CA ASP A 89 -33.03 46.69 23.42
C ASP A 89 -32.24 45.40 23.68
N THR A 90 -31.07 45.60 24.31
CA THR A 90 -30.53 44.76 25.40
C THR A 90 -29.76 43.46 25.13
N ILE A 91 -29.01 43.29 24.04
CA ILE A 91 -27.84 42.39 24.04
C ILE A 91 -26.66 43.04 23.31
N LYS A 92 -25.54 43.23 24.01
CA LYS A 92 -24.28 43.73 23.44
C LYS A 92 -23.66 42.64 22.53
N ARG A 93 -24.20 42.46 21.32
CA ARG A 93 -23.65 41.53 20.33
C ARG A 93 -22.24 41.94 19.88
N ASN A 94 -21.46 40.98 19.36
CA ASN A 94 -20.07 41.20 18.93
C ASN A 94 -19.16 41.75 20.05
N ALA A 95 -19.36 41.29 21.29
CA ALA A 95 -18.48 41.60 22.41
C ALA A 95 -18.34 40.39 23.34
N TRP A 96 -17.23 40.33 24.07
CA TRP A 96 -16.95 39.25 25.03
C TRP A 96 -17.65 39.49 26.37
N PHE A 97 -18.35 38.48 26.87
CA PHE A 97 -18.97 38.43 28.21
C PHE A 97 -18.43 37.28 29.03
N LEU A 98 -18.39 37.45 30.35
CA LEU A 98 -18.07 36.34 31.24
C LEU A 98 -19.21 35.31 31.24
N LEU A 99 -18.88 34.02 31.13
CA LEU A 99 -19.87 32.96 31.26
C LEU A 99 -20.33 32.86 32.72
N ILE A 100 -21.62 33.09 32.97
CA ILE A 100 -22.22 33.02 34.30
C ILE A 100 -23.10 31.76 34.39
N GLY A 101 -22.83 30.91 35.38
CA GLY A 101 -23.60 29.69 35.61
C GLY A 101 -24.94 29.95 36.30
N ALA A 102 -25.77 28.91 36.43
CA ALA A 102 -27.09 28.99 37.07
C ALA A 102 -27.05 29.55 38.50
N ASN A 103 -25.91 29.45 39.18
CA ASN A 103 -25.64 29.96 40.52
C ASN A 103 -25.18 31.44 40.56
N LYS A 104 -25.26 32.18 39.45
CA LYS A 104 -24.76 33.55 39.28
C LYS A 104 -23.26 33.73 39.53
N LYS A 105 -22.47 32.65 39.53
CA LYS A 105 -21.00 32.71 39.63
C LYS A 105 -20.36 32.55 38.25
N PRO A 106 -19.18 33.13 38.02
CA PRO A 106 -18.38 32.85 36.84
C PRO A 106 -18.09 31.36 36.72
N VAL A 107 -18.31 30.80 35.53
CA VAL A 107 -17.89 29.44 35.20
C VAL A 107 -16.45 29.52 34.72
N TYR A 108 -15.57 28.68 35.27
CA TYR A 108 -14.20 28.54 34.79
C TYR A 108 -13.99 27.11 34.30
N ILE A 109 -13.55 26.99 33.06
CA ILE A 109 -13.18 25.70 32.48
C ILE A 109 -11.76 25.34 32.93
N GLY A 110 -11.62 24.19 33.59
CA GLY A 110 -10.36 23.67 34.11
C GLY A 110 -10.07 23.99 35.57
N ARG A 111 -9.04 23.34 36.11
CA ARG A 111 -8.53 23.56 37.48
C ARG A 111 -7.45 24.66 37.47
N ASN A 112 -7.24 25.28 38.62
CA ASN A 112 -6.19 26.32 38.80
C ASN A 112 -4.76 25.80 38.53
N ILE A 113 -4.55 24.48 38.71
CA ILE A 113 -3.27 23.81 38.44
C ILE A 113 -3.05 23.49 36.97
N ASP A 114 -4.11 23.46 36.15
CA ASP A 114 -4.01 23.06 34.75
C ASP A 114 -3.27 24.15 33.96
N ASP A 115 -2.35 23.75 33.08
CA ASP A 115 -1.62 24.67 32.20
C ASP A 115 -2.21 24.60 30.79
N TYR A 116 -2.86 25.67 30.32
CA TYR A 116 -3.50 25.71 28.99
C TYR A 116 -2.58 26.27 27.91
N ILE A 117 -1.28 26.42 28.16
CA ILE A 117 -0.31 26.77 27.12
C ILE A 117 -0.28 25.67 26.06
N GLY A 118 -0.66 26.02 24.82
CA GLY A 118 -0.74 25.07 23.71
C GLY A 118 -2.00 24.20 23.72
N VAL A 119 -3.03 24.56 24.50
CA VAL A 119 -4.32 23.86 24.56
C VAL A 119 -5.00 23.80 23.19
N ARG A 120 -5.74 22.72 22.96
CA ARG A 120 -6.69 22.57 21.85
C ARG A 120 -8.01 22.03 22.38
N ALA A 121 -9.09 22.41 21.71
CA ALA A 121 -10.40 21.89 22.04
C ALA A 121 -11.27 21.74 20.80
N VAL A 122 -12.16 20.76 20.87
CA VAL A 122 -13.18 20.50 19.85
C VAL A 122 -14.51 20.27 20.54
N ILE A 123 -15.59 20.65 19.86
CA ILE A 123 -16.95 20.36 20.30
C ILE A 123 -17.39 19.07 19.58
N GLY A 124 -17.97 18.16 20.33
CA GLY A 124 -18.53 16.91 19.82
C GLY A 124 -19.67 16.41 20.69
N GLY A 125 -19.93 15.12 20.58
CA GLY A 125 -21.06 14.42 21.17
C GLY A 125 -22.32 14.51 20.31
N SER A 126 -23.25 13.57 20.53
CA SER A 126 -24.47 13.39 19.73
C SER A 126 -25.32 14.65 19.57
N ASN A 127 -25.26 15.55 20.58
CA ASN A 127 -25.97 16.83 20.59
C ASN A 127 -25.05 18.06 20.45
N LYS A 128 -23.76 17.89 20.15
CA LYS A 128 -22.73 18.96 20.07
C LYS A 128 -22.63 19.81 21.34
N GLN A 129 -22.81 19.19 22.50
CA GLN A 129 -22.80 19.85 23.82
C GLN A 129 -21.55 19.55 24.63
N LEU A 130 -20.70 18.63 24.17
CA LEU A 130 -19.51 18.21 24.87
C LEU A 130 -18.29 18.91 24.31
N LEU A 131 -17.54 19.56 25.20
CA LEU A 131 -16.28 20.21 24.90
C LEU A 131 -15.14 19.29 25.35
N PHE A 132 -14.40 18.77 24.39
CA PHE A 132 -13.21 17.97 24.62
C PHE A 132 -11.99 18.87 24.61
N ILE A 133 -11.20 18.83 25.68
CA ILE A 133 -10.09 19.75 25.91
C ILE A 133 -8.83 18.95 26.17
N THR A 134 -7.77 19.25 25.41
CA THR A 134 -6.48 18.57 25.52
C THR A 134 -5.39 19.56 25.90
N TYR A 135 -4.64 19.24 26.96
CA TYR A 135 -3.67 20.16 27.55
C TYR A 135 -2.51 19.44 28.25
N PRO A 136 -1.40 20.14 28.46
CA PRO A 136 -0.24 19.64 29.20
C PRO A 136 -0.53 19.05 30.59
N PRO A 137 0.27 18.07 31.04
CA PRO A 137 1.31 17.37 30.27
C PRO A 137 0.73 16.33 29.29
N ARG A 138 -0.29 15.56 29.68
CA ARG A 138 -0.90 14.49 28.85
C ARG A 138 -2.39 14.32 29.18
N ASN A 139 -3.11 15.43 29.34
CA ASN A 139 -4.48 15.41 29.84
C ASN A 139 -5.51 15.57 28.73
N ILE A 140 -6.63 14.86 28.89
CA ILE A 140 -7.89 15.13 28.20
C ILE A 140 -9.01 15.30 29.23
N SER A 141 -9.83 16.32 29.02
CA SER A 141 -10.96 16.64 29.88
C SER A 141 -12.20 16.90 29.04
N ILE A 142 -13.35 16.47 29.55
CA ILE A 142 -14.66 16.61 28.90
C ILE A 142 -15.51 17.53 29.76
N PHE A 143 -16.02 18.59 29.16
CA PHE A 143 -16.86 19.59 29.82
C PHE A 143 -18.19 19.72 29.08
N ASN A 144 -19.30 19.67 29.80
CA ASN A 144 -20.62 19.82 29.20
C ASN A 144 -21.00 21.31 29.19
N LEU A 145 -21.21 21.85 27.99
CA LEU A 145 -21.52 23.26 27.77
C LEU A 145 -22.92 23.66 28.23
N ASN A 146 -23.88 22.73 28.31
CA ASN A 146 -25.24 23.02 28.76
C ASN A 146 -25.36 23.02 30.29
N THR A 147 -24.77 22.04 30.95
CA THR A 147 -24.80 21.95 32.42
C THR A 147 -23.72 22.81 33.08
N HIS A 148 -22.74 23.27 32.30
CA HIS A 148 -21.53 23.94 32.79
C HIS A 148 -20.75 23.09 33.82
N GLN A 149 -20.77 21.77 33.65
CA GLN A 149 -20.13 20.83 34.56
C GLN A 149 -19.06 19.99 33.88
N PHE A 150 -18.09 19.57 34.68
CA PHE A 150 -17.03 18.68 34.26
C PHE A 150 -17.54 17.23 34.26
N VAL A 151 -17.34 16.52 33.15
CA VAL A 151 -17.86 15.16 32.94
C VAL A 151 -16.79 14.11 33.28
N LYS A 152 -15.61 14.20 32.65
CA LYS A 152 -14.55 13.19 32.74
C LYS A 152 -13.17 13.82 32.61
N HIS A 153 -12.21 13.31 33.38
CA HIS A 153 -10.79 13.61 33.26
C HIS A 153 -10.05 12.30 32.99
N SER A 154 -9.13 12.30 32.04
CA SER A 154 -8.26 11.17 31.77
C SER A 154 -6.87 11.63 31.32
N THR A 155 -5.91 10.72 31.44
CA THR A 155 -4.54 10.91 30.97
C THR A 155 -4.27 9.95 29.81
N PHE A 156 -3.57 10.42 28.78
CA PHE A 156 -3.26 9.57 27.63
C PHE A 156 -2.30 8.43 28.00
N PRO A 157 -2.45 7.23 27.39
CA PRO A 157 -1.68 6.03 27.72
C PRO A 157 -0.25 6.01 27.13
N THR A 158 0.34 7.17 26.80
CA THR A 158 1.63 7.23 26.12
C THR A 158 2.79 7.10 27.11
N GLY A 159 3.71 6.16 26.88
CA GLY A 159 4.96 6.04 27.62
C GLY A 159 5.98 7.11 27.18
N GLY A 160 6.61 7.80 28.12
CA GLY A 160 7.63 8.83 27.87
C GLY A 160 7.23 10.25 28.28
N ASP A 161 8.20 11.14 28.45
CA ASP A 161 8.07 12.51 28.97
C ASP A 161 7.48 13.53 27.96
N ASN A 162 6.78 13.03 26.94
CA ASN A 162 6.27 13.83 25.83
C ASN A 162 5.05 14.65 26.26
N CYS A 163 5.32 15.89 26.66
CA CYS A 163 4.31 16.91 26.94
C CYS A 163 3.53 17.28 25.66
N ILE A 164 2.21 17.17 25.71
CA ILE A 164 1.30 17.49 24.62
C ILE A 164 1.04 19.00 24.62
N ARG A 165 1.79 19.71 23.77
CA ARG A 165 1.68 21.16 23.53
C ARG A 165 1.70 21.42 22.04
N TYR A 166 0.93 22.40 21.58
CA TYR A 166 0.92 22.83 20.17
C TYR A 166 0.63 21.66 19.21
N HIS A 167 -0.15 20.70 19.68
CA HIS A 167 -0.55 19.51 18.96
C HIS A 167 -1.72 19.80 18.04
N CYS A 168 -1.94 18.87 17.11
CA CYS A 168 -3.14 18.83 16.30
C CYS A 168 -4.20 18.05 17.08
N PHE A 169 -5.39 18.62 17.24
CA PHE A 169 -6.52 17.96 17.84
C PHE A 169 -7.77 18.31 17.04
N LEU A 170 -8.37 17.29 16.44
CA LEU A 170 -9.41 17.42 15.43
C LEU A 170 -10.57 16.49 15.76
N SER A 171 -11.80 16.95 15.51
CA SER A 171 -12.99 16.10 15.48
C SER A 171 -13.12 15.54 14.05
N LEU A 172 -13.24 14.21 13.95
CA LEU A 172 -13.48 13.50 12.69
C LEU A 172 -14.96 13.15 12.53
N ASP A 173 -15.62 12.89 13.65
CA ASP A 173 -17.05 12.64 13.77
C ASP A 173 -17.51 13.12 15.16
N ASP A 174 -18.80 13.05 15.46
CA ASP A 174 -19.35 13.54 16.73
C ASP A 174 -18.65 12.89 17.95
N ASP A 175 -18.32 11.60 17.87
CA ASP A 175 -17.69 10.83 18.97
C ASP A 175 -16.23 10.42 18.72
N ILE A 176 -15.68 10.77 17.54
CA ILE A 176 -14.34 10.33 17.11
C ILE A 176 -13.44 11.53 16.93
N MET A 177 -12.32 11.53 17.66
CA MET A 177 -11.31 12.58 17.59
C MET A 177 -9.94 11.99 17.26
N ALA A 178 -9.09 12.80 16.67
CA ALA A 178 -7.71 12.46 16.38
C ALA A 178 -6.76 13.48 17.01
N LEU A 179 -5.68 12.97 17.60
CA LEU A 179 -4.62 13.77 18.22
C LEU A 179 -3.28 13.40 17.60
N PHE A 180 -2.52 14.40 17.17
CA PHE A 180 -1.16 14.24 16.65
C PHE A 180 -0.21 15.22 17.33
N CYS A 181 0.87 14.71 17.93
CA CYS A 181 1.87 15.48 18.64
C CYS A 181 3.23 14.77 18.60
N LYS A 182 4.20 15.30 17.86
CA LYS A 182 5.55 14.73 17.73
C LYS A 182 5.51 13.25 17.33
N GLN A 183 5.90 12.35 18.24
CA GLN A 183 5.91 10.89 18.04
C GLN A 183 4.59 10.21 18.43
N THR A 184 3.59 10.98 18.87
CA THR A 184 2.29 10.48 19.35
C THR A 184 1.20 10.77 18.34
N GLY A 185 0.60 9.72 17.79
CA GLY A 185 -0.69 9.78 17.12
C GLY A 185 -1.72 8.95 17.91
N LEU A 186 -2.92 9.47 18.10
CA LEU A 186 -3.99 8.79 18.87
C LEU A 186 -5.35 9.02 18.20
N PHE A 187 -6.08 7.92 17.95
CA PHE A 187 -7.53 7.99 17.83
C PHE A 187 -8.16 7.88 19.20
N ILE A 188 -9.12 8.76 19.44
CA ILE A 188 -9.84 8.88 20.70
C ILE A 188 -11.32 8.71 20.35
N LYS A 189 -11.90 7.59 20.78
CA LYS A 189 -13.33 7.35 20.67
C LYS A 189 -13.97 7.55 22.05
N TYR A 190 -14.97 8.42 22.10
CA TYR A 190 -15.76 8.62 23.31
C TYR A 190 -17.08 7.85 23.22
N ASN A 191 -17.48 7.20 24.31
CA ASN A 191 -18.80 6.62 24.44
C ASN A 191 -19.61 7.46 25.43
N GLU A 192 -20.65 8.14 24.96
CA GLU A 192 -21.50 9.00 25.80
C GLU A 192 -22.28 8.21 26.86
N ASP A 193 -22.75 7.01 26.54
CA ASP A 193 -23.57 6.19 27.44
C ASP A 193 -22.77 5.71 28.65
N SER A 194 -21.52 5.27 28.43
CA SER A 194 -20.63 4.80 29.51
C SER A 194 -19.69 5.88 30.06
N ASN A 195 -19.62 7.05 29.42
CA ASN A 195 -18.61 8.09 29.65
C ASN A 195 -17.17 7.54 29.61
N GLU A 196 -16.88 6.59 28.71
CA GLU A 196 -15.56 5.96 28.57
C GLU A 196 -14.79 6.50 27.36
N LEU A 197 -13.46 6.62 27.53
CA LEU A 197 -12.53 7.05 26.49
C LEU A 197 -11.70 5.84 26.07
N ASN A 198 -11.83 5.47 24.79
CA ASN A 198 -11.02 4.44 24.17
C ASN A 198 -9.92 5.08 23.33
N PHE A 199 -8.69 4.66 23.57
CA PHE A 199 -7.50 5.18 22.90
C PHE A 199 -6.92 4.12 21.98
N GLN A 200 -6.68 4.48 20.73
CA GLN A 200 -5.97 3.65 19.78
C GLN A 200 -4.73 4.40 19.29
N LEU A 201 -3.56 3.80 19.44
CA LEU A 201 -2.31 4.40 18.97
C LEU A 201 -2.27 4.40 17.44
N LEU A 202 -1.94 5.55 16.87
CA LEU A 202 -1.73 5.72 15.45
C LEU A 202 -0.25 5.71 15.11
N GLN A 203 0.02 5.23 13.92
CA GLN A 203 1.38 5.23 13.40
C GLN A 203 1.71 6.62 12.85
N MET A 204 2.87 7.12 13.24
CA MET A 204 3.39 8.43 12.80
C MET A 204 4.41 8.26 11.67
N CYS A 205 4.41 9.17 10.71
CA CYS A 205 5.41 9.22 9.64
C CYS A 205 6.77 9.73 10.17
N SER A 206 7.90 9.20 9.71
CA SER A 206 9.23 9.65 10.14
C SER A 206 9.52 11.13 9.86
N THR A 207 8.93 11.68 8.79
CA THR A 207 9.08 13.08 8.39
C THR A 207 8.32 14.05 9.28
N ILE A 208 7.16 13.62 9.80
CA ILE A 208 6.35 14.41 10.74
C ILE A 208 6.78 14.16 12.20
N THR A 209 7.47 13.04 12.47
CA THR A 209 7.98 12.72 13.80
C THR A 209 9.12 13.66 14.17
N GLY A 210 8.85 14.57 15.10
CA GLY A 210 9.85 15.53 15.57
C GLY A 210 9.32 16.94 15.51
N CYS A 211 8.46 17.23 14.53
CA CYS A 211 7.94 18.57 14.36
C CYS A 211 6.62 18.81 15.14
N ASP A 212 6.39 20.06 15.52
CA ASP A 212 5.19 20.56 16.19
C ASP A 212 4.65 21.85 15.53
N ARG A 213 3.55 22.43 16.03
CA ARG A 213 2.99 23.71 15.54
C ARG A 213 2.52 23.73 14.08
N TYR A 214 2.02 22.60 13.58
CA TYR A 214 1.38 22.49 12.27
C TYR A 214 0.05 23.24 12.22
N ALA A 215 -0.30 23.74 11.04
CA ALA A 215 -1.70 24.01 10.72
C ALA A 215 -2.33 22.71 10.24
N CYS A 216 -3.50 22.35 10.79
CA CYS A 216 -4.18 21.12 10.41
C CYS A 216 -5.66 21.37 10.13
N VAL A 217 -6.21 20.61 9.18
CA VAL A 217 -7.63 20.67 8.85
C VAL A 217 -8.12 19.34 8.32
N VAL A 218 -9.38 19.02 8.59
CA VAL A 218 -10.07 17.88 8.00
C VAL A 218 -10.77 18.35 6.74
N ALA A 219 -10.39 17.81 5.59
CA ALA A 219 -10.99 18.13 4.30
C ALA A 219 -11.09 16.85 3.47
N ASP A 220 -12.28 16.61 2.94
CA ASP A 220 -12.61 15.49 2.06
C ASP A 220 -12.22 14.10 2.60
N GLY A 221 -12.41 13.89 3.91
CA GLY A 221 -12.09 12.62 4.57
C GLY A 221 -10.61 12.42 4.92
N TYR A 222 -9.73 13.36 4.54
CA TYR A 222 -8.30 13.35 4.89
C TYR A 222 -7.98 14.41 5.95
N ILE A 223 -6.95 14.15 6.73
CA ILE A 223 -6.35 15.15 7.62
C ILE A 223 -5.13 15.75 6.93
N TRP A 224 -5.20 17.04 6.66
CA TRP A 224 -4.13 17.80 6.04
C TRP A 224 -3.28 18.46 7.11
N PHE A 225 -1.97 18.41 6.93
CA PHE A 225 -0.96 19.06 7.75
C PHE A 225 -0.12 19.98 6.88
N PHE A 226 -0.03 21.24 7.28
CA PHE A 226 0.71 22.27 6.56
C PHE A 226 1.81 22.83 7.45
N GLY A 227 3.03 22.83 6.93
CA GLY A 227 4.22 23.41 7.55
C GLY A 227 4.69 22.64 8.78
N GLY A 228 5.08 23.36 9.83
CA GLY A 228 5.55 22.79 11.10
C GLY A 228 6.93 23.30 11.51
N ARG A 229 7.30 23.06 12.78
CA ARG A 229 8.61 23.39 13.34
C ARG A 229 9.32 22.12 13.79
N ASP A 230 10.49 21.84 13.23
CA ASP A 230 11.35 20.75 13.67
C ASP A 230 12.48 21.24 14.60
N LEU A 231 13.15 20.32 15.29
CA LEU A 231 14.29 20.64 16.15
C LEU A 231 15.48 21.23 15.37
N LEU A 232 15.62 20.88 14.09
CA LEU A 232 16.72 21.32 13.22
C LEU A 232 16.35 22.52 12.33
N SER A 233 15.06 22.73 12.03
CA SER A 233 14.57 23.79 11.13
C SER A 233 13.41 24.56 11.75
N ASP A 234 13.48 25.90 11.78
CA ASP A 234 12.47 26.73 12.44
C ASP A 234 11.08 26.63 11.79
N ALA A 235 10.97 26.62 10.44
CA ALA A 235 9.71 26.45 9.74
C ALA A 235 9.86 25.54 8.52
N GLN A 236 8.87 24.68 8.29
CA GLN A 236 8.81 23.77 7.15
C GLN A 236 7.80 24.25 6.10
N ASP A 237 8.06 23.88 4.84
CA ASP A 237 7.19 24.10 3.68
C ASP A 237 6.45 22.82 3.25
N LEU A 238 6.58 21.72 3.98
CA LEU A 238 6.00 20.44 3.62
C LEU A 238 4.49 20.39 3.85
N VAL A 239 3.79 19.63 3.00
CA VAL A 239 2.39 19.28 3.16
C VAL A 239 2.27 17.76 3.29
N HIS A 240 1.65 17.32 4.37
CA HIS A 240 1.37 15.91 4.63
C HIS A 240 -0.13 15.67 4.68
N LEU A 241 -0.56 14.53 4.15
CA LEU A 241 -1.91 14.02 4.33
C LEU A 241 -1.86 12.75 5.15
N TYR A 242 -2.87 12.59 6.00
CA TYR A 242 -3.14 11.36 6.70
C TYR A 242 -4.54 10.88 6.32
N SER A 243 -4.65 9.62 5.90
CA SER A 243 -5.92 8.93 5.68
C SER A 243 -6.33 8.20 6.96
N PRO A 244 -7.39 8.64 7.68
CA PRO A 244 -7.91 7.93 8.83
C PRO A 244 -8.42 6.52 8.48
N LEU A 245 -8.92 6.33 7.25
CA LEU A 245 -9.52 5.07 6.79
C LEU A 245 -8.48 3.99 6.55
N ASP A 246 -7.35 4.36 5.94
CA ASP A 246 -6.29 3.42 5.58
C ASP A 246 -5.11 3.45 6.59
N ASN A 247 -5.13 4.38 7.55
CA ASN A 247 -4.05 4.65 8.50
C ASN A 247 -2.69 4.88 7.79
N THR A 248 -2.72 5.55 6.65
CA THR A 248 -1.56 5.83 5.80
C THR A 248 -1.23 7.32 5.77
N TRP A 249 0.06 7.60 5.61
CA TRP A 249 0.58 8.95 5.40
C TRP A 249 1.01 9.12 3.95
N LEU A 250 0.73 10.30 3.40
CA LEU A 250 1.20 10.74 2.09
C LEU A 250 1.93 12.07 2.29
N GLN A 251 3.13 12.18 1.73
CA GLN A 251 3.84 13.45 1.64
C GLN A 251 3.71 13.97 0.21
N LEU A 252 3.29 15.22 0.06
CA LEU A 252 3.20 15.86 -1.25
C LEU A 252 4.57 16.40 -1.65
N ALA A 253 4.92 16.26 -2.93
CA ALA A 253 6.21 16.72 -3.45
C ALA A 253 6.27 18.23 -3.70
N ASP A 254 5.12 18.90 -3.82
CA ASP A 254 5.04 20.35 -3.99
C ASP A 254 5.00 21.03 -2.61
N PRO A 255 6.11 21.68 -2.18
CA PRO A 255 6.12 22.43 -0.94
C PRO A 255 5.27 23.70 -1.06
N LEU A 256 4.73 24.14 0.08
CA LEU A 256 4.18 25.48 0.24
C LEU A 256 5.18 26.51 -0.29
N SER A 257 4.67 27.54 -0.97
CA SER A 257 5.52 28.61 -1.53
C SER A 257 6.34 29.34 -0.46
N ILE A 258 5.97 29.21 0.81
CA ILE A 258 6.61 29.81 1.97
C ILE A 258 6.61 28.77 3.10
N PRO A 259 7.73 28.57 3.82
CA PRO A 259 7.74 27.74 5.02
C PRO A 259 6.92 28.39 6.14
N LEU A 260 6.04 27.62 6.76
CA LEU A 260 5.05 28.11 7.74
C LEU A 260 5.13 27.33 9.05
N MET A 261 5.01 28.05 10.16
CA MET A 261 4.81 27.51 11.50
C MET A 261 3.82 28.39 12.27
N ASP A 262 3.23 27.91 13.37
CA ASP A 262 2.29 28.69 14.21
C ASP A 262 1.09 29.24 13.44
N SER A 263 0.64 28.51 12.42
CA SER A 263 -0.44 28.90 11.52
C SER A 263 -1.74 28.17 11.87
N ALA A 264 -2.89 28.70 11.45
CA ALA A 264 -4.18 28.04 11.57
C ALA A 264 -4.76 27.76 10.17
N ALA A 265 -5.37 26.60 9.97
CA ALA A 265 -6.00 26.22 8.71
C ALA A 265 -7.53 26.10 8.89
N VAL A 266 -8.28 26.57 7.89
CA VAL A 266 -9.75 26.52 7.87
C VAL A 266 -10.19 26.04 6.50
N PHE A 267 -11.04 25.02 6.46
CA PHE A 267 -11.57 24.47 5.21
C PHE A 267 -12.89 25.14 4.83
N ASP A 268 -12.95 25.71 3.62
CA ASP A 268 -14.16 26.22 2.98
C ASP A 268 -14.77 25.13 2.11
N LYS A 269 -15.85 24.50 2.62
CA LYS A 269 -16.59 23.48 1.88
C LYS A 269 -17.25 24.01 0.60
N GLY A 270 -17.67 25.28 0.59
CA GLY A 270 -18.40 25.86 -0.55
C GLY A 270 -17.49 26.12 -1.74
N LYS A 271 -16.23 26.48 -1.48
CA LYS A 271 -15.22 26.77 -2.52
C LYS A 271 -14.21 25.65 -2.71
N LEU A 272 -14.33 24.57 -1.93
CA LEU A 272 -13.36 23.49 -1.87
C LEU A 272 -11.93 24.03 -1.73
N CYS A 273 -11.69 24.92 -0.78
CA CYS A 273 -10.37 25.51 -0.57
C CYS A 273 -9.97 25.56 0.89
N VAL A 274 -8.67 25.41 1.17
CA VAL A 274 -8.11 25.55 2.51
C VAL A 274 -7.51 26.95 2.64
N HIS A 275 -7.96 27.67 3.66
CA HIS A 275 -7.41 28.97 4.04
C HIS A 275 -6.42 28.78 5.19
N ILE A 276 -5.16 29.08 4.94
CA ILE A 276 -4.13 29.15 5.99
C ILE A 276 -4.00 30.61 6.42
N ILE A 277 -4.10 30.86 7.72
CA ILE A 277 -4.09 32.20 8.30
C ILE A 277 -3.03 32.31 9.39
N GLY A 278 -2.26 33.38 9.28
CA GLY A 278 -1.20 33.71 10.22
C GLY A 278 0.03 32.85 10.01
N GLY A 279 0.93 32.89 10.99
CA GLY A 279 2.17 32.12 10.99
C GLY A 279 3.42 32.98 11.06
N ARG A 280 4.56 32.30 11.20
CA ARG A 280 5.90 32.88 11.06
C ARG A 280 6.64 32.16 9.96
N SER A 281 7.45 32.91 9.21
CA SER A 281 8.46 32.36 8.31
C SER A 281 9.84 32.41 8.99
N THR A 282 10.82 31.73 8.40
CA THR A 282 12.21 31.64 8.88
C THR A 282 12.93 32.97 9.10
N GLN A 283 12.39 34.09 8.61
CA GLN A 283 12.94 35.44 8.80
C GLN A 283 12.30 36.22 9.97
N ASP A 284 11.45 35.57 10.78
CA ASP A 284 10.72 36.17 11.92
C ASP A 284 9.85 37.39 11.53
N ILE A 285 9.59 37.55 10.22
CA ILE A 285 8.66 38.54 9.68
C ILE A 285 7.25 38.03 10.01
N PRO A 286 6.41 38.81 10.72
CA PRO A 286 4.99 38.48 10.90
C PRO A 286 4.29 38.56 9.55
N THR A 287 4.29 37.46 8.82
CA THR A 287 3.51 37.34 7.60
C THR A 287 2.07 37.09 8.02
N VAL A 288 1.23 38.13 7.99
CA VAL A 288 -0.22 37.94 7.92
C VAL A 288 -0.51 37.37 6.53
N LEU A 289 -0.20 36.09 6.37
CA LEU A 289 -0.40 35.37 5.12
C LEU A 289 -1.78 34.76 5.18
N HIS A 290 -2.63 35.16 4.24
CA HIS A 290 -3.83 34.41 3.89
C HIS A 290 -3.54 33.70 2.58
N VAL A 291 -3.37 32.38 2.65
CA VAL A 291 -3.22 31.54 1.45
C VAL A 291 -4.50 30.76 1.28
N GLY A 292 -5.22 31.00 0.19
CA GLY A 292 -6.28 30.12 -0.27
C GLY A 292 -5.70 29.08 -1.21
N ILE A 293 -5.73 27.82 -0.82
CA ILE A 293 -5.29 26.69 -1.65
C ILE A 293 -6.54 25.96 -2.13
N GLY A 294 -6.81 25.99 -3.44
CA GLY A 294 -7.94 25.27 -4.02
C GLY A 294 -7.70 23.76 -4.02
N LEU A 295 -8.60 22.98 -3.45
CA LEU A 295 -8.50 21.52 -3.43
C LEU A 295 -8.79 20.90 -4.80
N VAL A 296 -9.52 21.57 -5.70
CA VAL A 296 -9.83 21.04 -7.05
C VAL A 296 -8.57 20.88 -7.92
N ASP A 297 -7.62 21.82 -7.81
CA ASP A 297 -6.32 21.69 -8.47
C ASP A 297 -5.52 20.52 -7.87
N TRP A 298 -5.70 20.29 -6.57
CA TRP A 298 -5.05 19.22 -5.84
C TRP A 298 -5.79 17.89 -5.91
N GLU A 299 -7.07 17.77 -6.26
CA GLU A 299 -7.75 16.48 -6.46
C GLU A 299 -7.20 15.78 -7.71
N ASN A 300 -7.02 16.55 -8.79
CA ASN A 300 -6.36 16.06 -10.01
C ASN A 300 -4.89 15.72 -9.71
N SER A 301 -4.20 16.59 -8.96
CA SER A 301 -2.83 16.33 -8.52
C SER A 301 -2.74 15.18 -7.52
N ILE A 302 -3.71 14.95 -6.63
CA ILE A 302 -3.71 13.86 -5.64
C ILE A 302 -3.89 12.54 -6.37
N MET A 303 -4.75 12.47 -7.39
CA MET A 303 -4.86 11.27 -8.22
C MET A 303 -3.57 11.03 -9.01
N ASP A 304 -2.95 12.06 -9.58
CA ASP A 304 -1.63 11.95 -10.24
C ASP A 304 -0.46 11.67 -9.25
N ILE A 305 -0.51 12.17 -8.02
CA ILE A 305 0.50 12.03 -6.96
C ILE A 305 0.35 10.67 -6.28
N VAL A 306 -0.86 10.18 -6.07
CA VAL A 306 -1.13 8.81 -5.61
C VAL A 306 -0.71 7.79 -6.68
N GLU A 307 -0.72 8.16 -7.96
CA GLU A 307 -0.21 7.33 -9.07
C GLU A 307 1.30 7.43 -9.30
N ASN A 308 1.94 8.57 -9.01
CA ASN A 308 3.36 8.81 -9.33
C ASN A 308 4.29 8.93 -8.12
N HIS A 309 3.80 9.01 -6.89
CA HIS A 309 4.64 9.15 -5.69
C HIS A 309 4.57 7.92 -4.81
N THR A 310 5.75 7.54 -4.32
CA THR A 310 5.92 6.50 -3.32
C THR A 310 5.14 6.90 -2.08
N TRP A 311 4.08 6.16 -1.77
CA TRP A 311 3.64 6.03 -0.39
C TRP A 311 4.89 5.81 0.47
N LEU A 312 5.04 6.55 1.57
CA LEU A 312 6.06 6.28 2.57
C LEU A 312 5.66 4.95 3.26
N GLU A 313 5.81 3.85 2.53
CA GLU A 313 5.72 2.48 3.03
C GLU A 313 6.76 2.33 4.14
N TRP A 314 6.31 1.75 5.24
CA TRP A 314 6.99 1.73 6.53
C TRP A 314 8.22 0.82 6.54
N ASP A 315 9.40 1.45 6.58
CA ASP A 315 10.69 0.80 6.53
C ASP A 315 11.33 0.59 7.92
N LYS A 316 10.57 0.14 8.93
CA LYS A 316 11.16 -0.12 10.26
C LYS A 316 10.77 -1.43 10.92
N ARG A 317 9.51 -1.86 10.85
CA ARG A 317 9.14 -3.22 11.31
C ARG A 317 9.50 -4.30 10.31
N GLU A 318 9.39 -4.05 9.00
CA GLU A 318 9.87 -5.02 8.01
C GLU A 318 11.39 -5.13 8.02
N MET A 319 12.14 -4.05 8.31
CA MET A 319 13.59 -4.17 8.53
C MET A 319 13.92 -4.88 9.84
N GLU A 320 13.23 -4.62 10.95
CA GLU A 320 13.51 -5.31 12.23
C GLU A 320 13.05 -6.77 12.22
N ASP A 321 11.93 -7.10 11.57
CA ASP A 321 11.47 -8.46 11.35
C ASP A 321 12.28 -9.15 10.26
N ALA A 322 12.75 -8.46 9.20
CA ALA A 322 13.72 -9.02 8.26
C ALA A 322 15.10 -9.19 8.90
N ILE A 323 15.54 -8.32 9.81
CA ILE A 323 16.78 -8.48 10.58
C ILE A 323 16.64 -9.65 11.53
N ARG A 324 15.50 -9.79 12.24
CA ARG A 324 15.21 -10.97 13.05
C ARG A 324 15.10 -12.23 12.21
N LEU A 325 14.47 -12.19 11.04
CA LEU A 325 14.37 -13.30 10.10
C LEU A 325 15.75 -13.63 9.52
N ILE A 326 16.61 -12.65 9.26
CA ILE A 326 18.01 -12.80 8.84
C ILE A 326 18.85 -13.38 9.99
N GLU A 327 18.62 -12.99 11.24
CA GLU A 327 19.26 -13.54 12.44
C GLU A 327 18.79 -14.98 12.73
N ASP A 328 17.53 -15.29 12.47
CA ASP A 328 16.95 -16.64 12.65
C ASP A 328 17.31 -17.57 11.48
N LEU A 329 17.44 -17.04 10.25
CA LEU A 329 17.99 -17.73 9.07
C LEU A 329 19.51 -17.95 9.22
N ASN A 330 20.23 -17.01 9.83
CA ASN A 330 21.65 -17.18 10.20
C ASN A 330 21.85 -18.32 11.22
N ASN A 331 20.82 -18.70 11.99
CA ASN A 331 20.91 -19.74 13.02
C ASN A 331 20.51 -21.15 12.55
N LYS A 332 19.96 -21.34 11.34
CA LYS A 332 19.55 -22.68 10.86
C LYS A 332 20.29 -23.13 9.61
N ALA A 333 21.02 -24.23 9.78
CA ALA A 333 21.54 -25.18 8.78
C ALA A 333 22.46 -24.67 7.65
N GLU A 334 22.30 -23.45 7.13
CA GLU A 334 23.03 -22.97 5.95
C GLU A 334 24.48 -22.53 6.24
N ILE A 335 24.82 -22.20 7.50
CA ILE A 335 26.22 -22.01 7.91
C ILE A 335 27.01 -23.32 7.85
N LYS A 336 26.37 -24.48 8.01
CA LYS A 336 27.08 -25.77 7.94
C LYS A 336 27.55 -26.06 6.51
N ASP A 337 26.75 -25.69 5.53
CA ASP A 337 27.10 -25.81 4.11
C ASP A 337 28.07 -24.70 3.68
N MET A 338 27.98 -23.49 4.25
CA MET A 338 28.96 -22.43 3.99
C MET A 338 30.31 -22.69 4.70
N ILE A 339 30.31 -23.35 5.86
CA ILE A 339 31.51 -23.87 6.54
C ILE A 339 32.09 -25.04 5.76
N ASN A 340 31.27 -25.93 5.19
CA ASN A 340 31.73 -27.01 4.32
C ASN A 340 32.34 -26.47 3.03
N VAL A 341 31.70 -25.49 2.38
CA VAL A 341 32.25 -24.79 1.20
C VAL A 341 33.52 -24.02 1.55
N LYS A 342 33.62 -23.43 2.75
CA LYS A 342 34.85 -22.81 3.25
C LYS A 342 35.94 -23.85 3.53
N LYS A 343 35.58 -25.01 4.08
CA LYS A 343 36.48 -26.16 4.29
C LYS A 343 36.97 -26.74 2.97
N ASP A 344 36.09 -26.81 1.97
CA ASP A 344 36.42 -27.26 0.62
C ASP A 344 37.28 -26.21 -0.10
N MET A 345 37.03 -24.91 0.12
CA MET A 345 37.90 -23.81 -0.32
C MET A 345 39.28 -23.84 0.36
N ASP A 346 39.35 -24.16 1.65
CA ASP A 346 40.59 -24.23 2.41
C ASP A 346 41.36 -25.51 2.05
N ASN A 347 40.69 -26.66 1.84
CA ASN A 347 41.26 -27.87 1.26
C ASN A 347 41.74 -27.67 -0.19
N MET A 348 41.01 -26.89 -1.00
CA MET A 348 41.44 -26.54 -2.37
C MET A 348 42.59 -25.52 -2.36
N LYS A 349 42.68 -24.62 -1.37
CA LYS A 349 43.82 -23.74 -1.13
C LYS A 349 45.07 -24.51 -0.68
N GLU A 350 44.92 -25.53 0.16
CA GLU A 350 46.01 -26.42 0.55
C GLU A 350 46.48 -27.28 -0.62
N ASN A 351 45.57 -27.73 -1.51
CA ASN A 351 45.94 -28.42 -2.75
C ASN A 351 46.55 -27.50 -3.82
N CYS A 352 46.17 -26.21 -3.85
CA CYS A 352 46.88 -25.15 -4.58
C CYS A 352 48.13 -24.72 -3.79
N ASP A 353 48.99 -25.68 -3.50
CA ASP A 353 50.14 -25.48 -2.67
C ASP A 353 51.09 -24.45 -3.32
N LEU A 354 51.05 -23.22 -2.81
CA LEU A 354 52.01 -22.16 -3.11
C LEU A 354 53.46 -22.60 -2.80
N LYS A 355 53.66 -23.70 -2.05
CA LYS A 355 54.94 -24.39 -1.90
C LYS A 355 55.39 -25.14 -3.16
N ASN A 356 54.49 -25.75 -3.94
CA ASN A 356 54.83 -26.37 -5.22
C ASN A 356 55.08 -25.33 -6.33
N LEU A 357 54.47 -24.14 -6.23
CA LEU A 357 54.80 -23.01 -7.09
C LEU A 357 56.14 -22.38 -6.71
N LYS A 358 56.48 -22.26 -5.41
CA LYS A 358 57.80 -21.78 -4.98
C LYS A 358 58.93 -22.76 -5.28
N SER A 359 58.70 -24.08 -5.17
CA SER A 359 59.71 -25.09 -5.51
C SER A 359 59.99 -25.18 -7.01
N ASN A 360 58.98 -24.94 -7.85
CA ASN A 360 59.14 -24.93 -9.31
C ASN A 360 59.59 -23.59 -9.89
N VAL A 361 59.38 -22.46 -9.20
CA VAL A 361 59.93 -21.15 -9.61
C VAL A 361 61.40 -21.00 -9.20
N GLY A 362 61.87 -21.76 -8.21
CA GLY A 362 63.26 -21.74 -7.74
C GLY A 362 64.29 -22.45 -8.62
N THR A 363 63.88 -23.18 -9.67
CA THR A 363 64.81 -24.05 -10.43
C THR A 363 65.05 -23.66 -11.88
N TYR A 364 64.42 -22.62 -12.42
CA TYR A 364 64.66 -22.18 -13.80
C TYR A 364 64.72 -20.66 -13.96
N TYR A 365 65.78 -20.06 -13.41
CA TYR A 365 66.29 -18.78 -13.93
C TYR A 365 67.50 -19.07 -14.82
N HIS A 366 67.28 -19.15 -16.12
CA HIS A 366 68.30 -18.86 -17.14
C HIS A 366 67.69 -17.91 -18.19
N PRO A 367 68.39 -16.82 -18.55
CA PRO A 367 67.82 -15.71 -19.32
C PRO A 367 67.87 -16.00 -20.82
N SER A 368 67.01 -16.89 -21.31
CA SER A 368 66.79 -17.09 -22.74
C SER A 368 65.67 -18.09 -23.02
N SER A 369 64.40 -17.68 -22.90
CA SER A 369 63.35 -18.30 -23.71
C SER A 369 62.05 -17.50 -23.67
N LYS A 370 61.31 -17.56 -24.77
CA LYS A 370 59.91 -17.12 -24.96
C LYS A 370 58.91 -17.69 -23.93
N ASN A 371 59.36 -18.45 -22.93
CA ASN A 371 58.51 -19.28 -22.09
C ASN A 371 57.86 -18.53 -20.92
N GLY A 372 58.47 -17.46 -20.40
CA GLY A 372 57.91 -16.69 -19.28
C GLY A 372 56.58 -16.02 -19.61
N LEU A 373 56.43 -15.51 -20.84
CA LEU A 373 55.22 -14.85 -21.33
C LEU A 373 54.09 -15.86 -21.55
N THR A 374 54.37 -17.05 -22.09
CA THR A 374 53.40 -18.14 -22.23
C THR A 374 52.93 -18.71 -20.89
N ILE A 375 53.79 -18.76 -19.87
CA ILE A 375 53.42 -19.22 -18.52
C ILE A 375 52.52 -18.18 -17.84
N LEU A 376 52.83 -16.89 -17.99
CA LEU A 376 52.00 -15.80 -17.49
C LEU A 376 50.61 -15.78 -18.18
N LEU A 377 50.58 -16.01 -19.49
CA LEU A 377 49.34 -16.08 -20.28
C LEU A 377 48.46 -17.29 -19.91
N LYS A 378 49.08 -18.45 -19.60
CA LYS A 378 48.35 -19.63 -19.08
C LYS A 378 47.77 -19.38 -17.69
N LEU A 379 48.54 -18.79 -16.78
CA LEU A 379 48.07 -18.42 -15.43
C LEU A 379 46.90 -17.42 -15.51
N LEU A 380 46.98 -16.43 -16.40
CA LEU A 380 45.89 -15.47 -16.63
C LEU A 380 44.64 -16.15 -17.24
N HIS A 381 44.82 -17.09 -18.15
CA HIS A 381 43.72 -17.85 -18.76
C HIS A 381 43.01 -18.74 -17.73
N ASP A 382 43.75 -19.43 -16.87
CA ASP A 382 43.17 -20.30 -15.85
C ASP A 382 42.43 -19.49 -14.78
N ILE A 383 43.01 -18.37 -14.32
CA ILE A 383 42.32 -17.42 -13.41
C ILE A 383 41.04 -16.87 -14.07
N PHE A 384 41.09 -16.55 -15.37
CA PHE A 384 39.95 -16.08 -16.13
C PHE A 384 38.84 -17.15 -16.23
N TRP A 385 39.21 -18.41 -16.50
CA TRP A 385 38.28 -19.53 -16.59
C TRP A 385 37.60 -19.84 -15.25
N TYR A 386 38.35 -19.77 -14.14
CA TYR A 386 37.80 -19.91 -12.78
C TYR A 386 36.83 -18.77 -12.42
N MET A 387 37.18 -17.52 -12.74
CA MET A 387 36.32 -16.36 -12.48
C MET A 387 35.04 -16.36 -13.33
N PHE A 388 35.11 -16.83 -14.58
CA PHE A 388 33.96 -16.93 -15.47
C PHE A 388 32.95 -18.00 -15.02
N ASN A 389 33.43 -19.17 -14.61
CA ASN A 389 32.56 -20.22 -14.06
C ASN A 389 31.95 -19.81 -12.71
N PHE A 390 32.72 -19.15 -11.84
CA PHE A 390 32.20 -18.57 -10.60
C PHE A 390 31.08 -17.55 -10.86
N TRP A 391 31.25 -16.68 -11.86
CA TRP A 391 30.24 -15.71 -12.28
C TRP A 391 28.99 -16.35 -12.88
N GLN A 392 29.11 -17.38 -13.73
CA GLN A 392 27.95 -18.10 -14.26
C GLN A 392 27.14 -18.83 -13.16
N ILE A 393 27.83 -19.47 -12.21
CA ILE A 393 27.17 -20.20 -11.11
C ILE A 393 26.49 -19.22 -10.14
N THR A 394 27.13 -18.08 -9.85
CA THR A 394 26.53 -17.05 -9.00
C THR A 394 25.38 -16.33 -9.69
N CYS A 395 25.48 -15.97 -10.97
CA CYS A 395 24.38 -15.36 -11.74
C CYS A 395 23.19 -16.30 -11.94
N SER A 396 23.41 -17.60 -12.21
CA SER A 396 22.31 -18.57 -12.34
C SER A 396 21.54 -18.74 -11.03
N ARG A 397 22.26 -18.84 -9.90
CA ARG A 397 21.66 -18.93 -8.55
C ARG A 397 21.02 -17.62 -8.07
N PHE A 398 21.58 -16.45 -8.41
CA PHE A 398 20.98 -15.15 -8.05
C PHE A 398 19.77 -14.79 -8.92
N SER A 399 19.75 -15.16 -10.21
CA SER A 399 18.60 -14.86 -11.08
C SER A 399 17.34 -15.65 -10.70
N GLN A 400 17.51 -16.84 -10.09
CA GLN A 400 16.40 -17.65 -9.58
C GLN A 400 15.74 -17.05 -8.34
N LYS A 401 16.48 -16.30 -7.50
CA LYS A 401 15.98 -15.72 -6.24
C LYS A 401 15.32 -14.33 -6.39
N MET A 402 15.15 -13.80 -7.61
CA MET A 402 14.75 -12.40 -7.87
C MET A 402 13.42 -12.24 -8.63
N LYS A 403 12.42 -13.09 -8.36
CA LYS A 403 11.04 -12.88 -8.83
C LYS A 403 10.16 -12.48 -7.65
N TYR A 404 10.22 -11.20 -7.28
CA TYR A 404 9.33 -10.63 -6.26
C TYR A 404 8.14 -9.95 -6.94
N PHE A 405 6.96 -10.17 -6.40
CA PHE A 405 5.76 -9.43 -6.77
C PHE A 405 5.55 -8.32 -5.74
N LYS A 406 5.60 -7.07 -6.22
CA LYS A 406 5.27 -5.88 -5.43
C LYS A 406 3.81 -5.50 -5.70
N LEU A 407 3.11 -5.11 -4.63
CA LEU A 407 1.75 -4.61 -4.72
C LEU A 407 1.74 -3.35 -5.58
N LEU A 408 1.06 -3.43 -6.73
CA LEU A 408 0.96 -2.32 -7.66
C LEU A 408 -0.23 -1.44 -7.30
N LYS A 409 -1.42 -2.03 -7.12
CA LYS A 409 -2.65 -1.25 -6.92
C LYS A 409 -3.74 -2.06 -6.23
N LYS A 410 -4.53 -1.39 -5.38
CA LYS A 410 -5.69 -1.95 -4.68
C LYS A 410 -6.96 -1.34 -5.24
N PHE A 411 -7.71 -2.09 -6.03
CA PHE A 411 -8.99 -1.66 -6.57
C PHE A 411 -10.12 -2.10 -5.64
N ARG A 412 -10.77 -1.12 -4.99
CA ARG A 412 -12.05 -1.32 -4.28
C ARG A 412 -13.17 -0.86 -5.18
N TRP A 413 -13.51 -1.71 -6.13
CA TRP A 413 -14.53 -1.41 -7.12
C TRP A 413 -15.95 -1.79 -6.68
N ASN A 414 -16.13 -2.57 -5.60
CA ASN A 414 -17.46 -2.96 -5.13
C ASN A 414 -17.61 -3.14 -3.61
N PRO A 415 -18.78 -2.74 -3.04
CA PRO A 415 -19.17 -3.03 -1.66
C PRO A 415 -19.79 -4.44 -1.48
N PHE A 416 -20.14 -5.11 -2.57
CA PHE A 416 -20.70 -6.47 -2.55
C PHE A 416 -19.60 -7.50 -2.84
N GLY A 417 -19.62 -8.63 -2.12
CA GLY A 417 -18.65 -9.70 -2.30
C GLY A 417 -18.63 -10.21 -3.75
N THR A 418 -17.45 -10.61 -4.21
CA THR A 418 -17.25 -11.14 -5.55
C THR A 418 -16.94 -12.63 -5.47
N THR A 419 -17.37 -13.39 -6.47
CA THR A 419 -17.29 -14.86 -6.49
C THR A 419 -16.24 -15.40 -7.45
N SER A 420 -15.98 -14.70 -8.56
CA SER A 420 -14.92 -15.03 -9.51
C SER A 420 -14.40 -13.79 -10.24
N VAL A 421 -13.17 -13.88 -10.76
CA VAL A 421 -12.44 -12.85 -11.50
C VAL A 421 -11.61 -13.52 -12.57
N ALA A 422 -11.57 -12.96 -13.79
CA ALA A 422 -10.70 -13.46 -14.85
C ALA A 422 -10.19 -12.33 -15.77
N PHE A 423 -8.96 -12.46 -16.25
CA PHE A 423 -8.39 -11.55 -17.25
C PHE A 423 -8.84 -11.89 -18.68
N ALA A 424 -8.96 -10.86 -19.51
CA ALA A 424 -8.95 -11.01 -20.95
C ALA A 424 -7.54 -11.41 -21.43
N LEU A 425 -7.47 -12.10 -22.58
CA LEU A 425 -6.21 -12.67 -23.09
C LEU A 425 -5.14 -11.62 -23.41
N ASP A 426 -5.58 -10.40 -23.71
CA ASP A 426 -4.74 -9.22 -23.98
C ASP A 426 -4.28 -8.51 -22.70
N GLY A 427 -4.84 -8.86 -21.54
CA GLY A 427 -4.60 -8.20 -20.26
C GLY A 427 -5.15 -6.77 -20.17
N SER A 428 -6.01 -6.34 -21.10
CA SER A 428 -6.59 -4.99 -21.12
C SER A 428 -7.88 -4.88 -20.31
N LYS A 429 -8.63 -5.99 -20.20
CA LYS A 429 -9.91 -6.05 -19.49
C LYS A 429 -9.94 -7.15 -18.45
N ILE A 430 -10.79 -6.95 -17.44
CA ILE A 430 -11.11 -7.95 -16.41
C ILE A 430 -12.62 -8.16 -16.38
N VAL A 431 -13.04 -9.40 -16.17
CA VAL A 431 -14.43 -9.73 -15.88
C VAL A 431 -14.53 -10.15 -14.42
N SER A 432 -15.53 -9.64 -13.72
CA SER A 432 -15.84 -10.01 -12.35
C SER A 432 -17.28 -10.46 -12.19
N SER A 433 -17.46 -11.58 -11.50
CA SER A 433 -18.76 -12.05 -11.04
C SER A 433 -19.05 -11.51 -9.64
N VAL A 434 -20.19 -10.85 -9.48
CA VAL A 434 -20.57 -10.18 -8.23
C VAL A 434 -21.78 -10.88 -7.61
N LEU A 435 -21.86 -10.92 -6.28
CA LEU A 435 -23.00 -11.49 -5.55
C LEU A 435 -24.33 -10.74 -5.82
N ASP A 436 -24.29 -9.55 -6.39
CA ASP A 436 -25.46 -8.75 -6.80
C ASP A 436 -26.12 -9.25 -8.10
N GLN A 437 -25.75 -10.46 -8.56
CA GLN A 437 -26.26 -11.11 -9.78
C GLN A 437 -25.83 -10.41 -11.08
N THR A 438 -24.80 -9.55 -11.01
CA THR A 438 -24.22 -8.89 -12.18
C THR A 438 -22.84 -9.42 -12.53
N VAL A 439 -22.56 -9.47 -13.83
CA VAL A 439 -21.20 -9.64 -14.34
C VAL A 439 -20.72 -8.26 -14.76
N ARG A 440 -19.54 -7.85 -14.30
CA ARG A 440 -18.98 -6.53 -14.62
C ARG A 440 -17.69 -6.68 -15.40
N ILE A 441 -17.55 -5.88 -16.44
CA ILE A 441 -16.35 -5.79 -17.26
C ILE A 441 -15.64 -4.48 -16.91
N TRP A 442 -14.37 -4.59 -16.61
CA TRP A 442 -13.50 -3.50 -16.22
C TRP A 442 -12.44 -3.27 -17.28
N ASP A 443 -12.19 -2.01 -17.60
CA ASP A 443 -11.09 -1.62 -18.46
C ASP A 443 -9.89 -1.20 -17.60
N LEU A 444 -8.77 -1.90 -17.71
CA LEU A 444 -7.54 -1.61 -16.96
C LEU A 444 -6.80 -0.40 -17.48
N LYS A 445 -7.01 -0.01 -18.74
CA LYS A 445 -6.35 1.16 -19.32
C LYS A 445 -6.95 2.46 -18.79
N PHE A 446 -8.27 2.48 -18.60
CA PHE A 446 -9.01 3.66 -18.13
C PHE A 446 -9.47 3.55 -16.68
N GLU A 447 -9.17 2.43 -16.02
CA GLU A 447 -9.51 2.11 -14.63
C GLU A 447 -10.97 2.36 -14.25
N LYS A 448 -11.86 2.05 -15.18
CA LYS A 448 -13.30 2.29 -15.04
C LYS A 448 -14.09 1.03 -15.32
N GLU A 449 -15.26 0.98 -14.70
CA GLU A 449 -16.29 0.02 -15.05
C GLU A 449 -16.73 0.29 -16.48
N ALA A 450 -16.42 -0.63 -17.39
CA ALA A 450 -16.76 -0.47 -18.80
C ALA A 450 -18.22 -0.85 -19.04
N GLN A 451 -18.67 -1.97 -18.45
CA GLN A 451 -20.01 -2.51 -18.67
C GLN A 451 -20.53 -3.32 -17.48
N ILE A 452 -21.85 -3.27 -17.27
CA ILE A 452 -22.60 -4.15 -16.37
C ILE A 452 -23.52 -5.03 -17.21
N LEU A 453 -23.36 -6.34 -17.06
CA LEU A 453 -24.19 -7.36 -17.68
C LEU A 453 -25.19 -7.86 -16.63
N LYS A 454 -26.47 -7.57 -16.86
CA LYS A 454 -27.58 -7.95 -15.97
C LYS A 454 -28.46 -8.99 -16.66
N GLY A 455 -28.80 -10.06 -15.94
CA GLY A 455 -29.74 -11.06 -16.45
C GLY A 455 -29.84 -12.32 -15.59
N HIS A 456 -28.80 -12.66 -14.82
CA HIS A 456 -28.89 -13.74 -13.85
C HIS A 456 -29.87 -13.39 -12.72
N SER A 457 -30.51 -14.43 -12.18
CA SER A 457 -31.48 -14.33 -11.07
C SER A 457 -30.98 -14.95 -9.77
N GLY A 458 -29.78 -15.53 -9.80
CA GLY A 458 -29.10 -16.15 -8.67
C GLY A 458 -27.64 -15.69 -8.58
N SER A 459 -26.94 -16.15 -7.55
CA SER A 459 -25.52 -15.85 -7.38
C SER A 459 -24.72 -16.37 -8.58
N ILE A 460 -23.83 -15.55 -9.13
CA ILE A 460 -22.97 -15.95 -10.24
C ILE A 460 -21.77 -16.68 -9.64
N ARG A 461 -21.48 -17.89 -10.13
CA ARG A 461 -20.38 -18.74 -9.63
C ARG A 461 -19.08 -18.47 -10.35
N ASP A 462 -19.14 -18.24 -11.66
CA ASP A 462 -17.96 -18.01 -12.49
C ASP A 462 -18.25 -17.11 -13.70
N SER A 463 -17.22 -16.42 -14.17
CA SER A 463 -17.24 -15.66 -15.42
C SER A 463 -15.88 -15.69 -16.10
N GLN A 464 -15.85 -15.95 -17.42
CA GLN A 464 -14.61 -16.01 -18.20
C GLN A 464 -14.77 -15.35 -19.57
N PHE A 465 -13.69 -14.77 -20.10
CA PHE A 465 -13.64 -14.30 -21.48
C PHE A 465 -13.46 -15.45 -22.47
N SER A 466 -13.96 -15.26 -23.69
CA SER A 466 -13.59 -16.10 -24.83
C SER A 466 -12.10 -15.98 -25.13
N PRO A 467 -11.47 -16.98 -25.76
CA PRO A 467 -10.07 -16.91 -26.17
C PRO A 467 -9.76 -15.72 -27.09
N LYS A 468 -10.76 -15.22 -27.81
CA LYS A 468 -10.66 -14.03 -28.68
C LYS A 468 -10.93 -12.71 -27.95
N GLY A 469 -11.48 -12.75 -26.73
CA GLY A 469 -11.84 -11.57 -25.94
C GLY A 469 -13.10 -10.83 -26.39
N ASP A 470 -13.83 -11.36 -27.36
CA ASP A 470 -15.06 -10.78 -27.93
C ASP A 470 -16.32 -11.13 -27.15
N MET A 471 -16.30 -12.25 -26.41
CA MET A 471 -17.45 -12.74 -25.63
C MET A 471 -17.07 -13.00 -24.19
N VAL A 472 -18.07 -12.98 -23.31
CA VAL A 472 -17.97 -13.42 -21.91
C VAL A 472 -18.99 -14.51 -21.68
N VAL A 473 -18.60 -15.58 -20.98
CA VAL A 473 -19.51 -16.55 -20.40
C VAL A 473 -19.65 -16.29 -18.90
N SER A 474 -20.85 -16.45 -18.37
CA SER A 474 -21.11 -16.52 -16.93
C SER A 474 -22.00 -17.70 -16.57
N CYS A 475 -21.78 -18.29 -15.40
CA CYS A 475 -22.62 -19.36 -14.86
C CYS A 475 -23.13 -19.04 -13.45
N SER A 476 -24.33 -19.51 -13.11
CA SER A 476 -25.02 -19.11 -11.88
C SER A 476 -25.78 -20.27 -11.23
N GLU A 477 -26.08 -20.07 -9.94
CA GLU A 477 -27.00 -20.89 -9.14
C GLU A 477 -28.43 -20.92 -9.70
N ASP A 478 -28.79 -20.01 -10.63
CA ASP A 478 -30.08 -20.03 -11.32
C ASP A 478 -30.22 -21.13 -12.38
N ASN A 479 -29.26 -22.06 -12.43
CA ASN A 479 -29.15 -23.14 -13.40
C ASN A 479 -28.98 -22.65 -14.85
N THR A 480 -28.48 -21.43 -15.05
CA THR A 480 -28.22 -20.88 -16.39
C THR A 480 -26.76 -20.57 -16.63
N ILE A 481 -26.37 -20.69 -17.90
CA ILE A 481 -25.10 -20.21 -18.43
C ILE A 481 -25.45 -19.16 -19.48
N ARG A 482 -24.91 -17.95 -19.32
CA ARG A 482 -25.19 -16.83 -20.24
C ARG A 482 -23.95 -16.45 -21.00
N LEU A 483 -24.15 -16.17 -22.28
CA LEU A 483 -23.14 -15.69 -23.20
C LEU A 483 -23.43 -14.23 -23.56
N TRP A 484 -22.42 -13.39 -23.40
CA TRP A 484 -22.51 -11.94 -23.55
C TRP A 484 -21.53 -11.45 -24.61
N ASP A 485 -21.95 -10.46 -25.38
CA ASP A 485 -21.07 -9.75 -26.30
C ASP A 485 -20.34 -8.62 -25.56
N VAL A 486 -19.00 -8.60 -25.61
CA VAL A 486 -18.17 -7.62 -24.86
C VAL A 486 -18.30 -6.21 -25.41
N ASN A 487 -18.61 -6.05 -26.70
CA ASN A 487 -18.66 -4.72 -27.33
C ASN A 487 -19.99 -4.03 -27.09
N SER A 488 -21.10 -4.77 -27.19
CA SER A 488 -22.46 -4.25 -27.04
C SER A 488 -23.05 -4.42 -25.64
N GLY A 489 -22.46 -5.29 -24.80
CA GLY A 489 -22.99 -5.63 -23.48
C GLY A 489 -24.32 -6.40 -23.52
N LYS A 490 -24.72 -6.88 -24.70
CA LYS A 490 -25.99 -7.61 -24.88
C LYS A 490 -25.78 -9.11 -24.69
N GLU A 491 -26.81 -9.75 -24.14
CA GLU A 491 -26.88 -11.20 -24.11
C GLU A 491 -27.03 -11.76 -25.53
N ILE A 492 -26.12 -12.66 -25.90
CA ILE A 492 -26.15 -13.41 -27.16
C ILE A 492 -27.05 -14.63 -27.00
N ARG A 493 -26.89 -15.37 -25.90
CA ARG A 493 -27.60 -16.63 -25.67
C ARG A 493 -27.61 -17.02 -24.18
N THR A 494 -28.70 -17.66 -23.76
CA THR A 494 -28.80 -18.38 -22.48
C THR A 494 -28.90 -19.88 -22.73
N PHE A 495 -28.08 -20.67 -22.04
CA PHE A 495 -28.19 -22.12 -21.93
C PHE A 495 -28.81 -22.47 -20.57
N LYS A 496 -29.84 -23.32 -20.57
CA LYS A 496 -30.44 -23.81 -19.33
C LYS A 496 -29.81 -25.16 -18.97
N ALA A 497 -29.00 -25.17 -17.92
CA ALA A 497 -28.45 -26.38 -17.38
C ALA A 497 -29.46 -27.08 -16.46
N HIS A 498 -29.33 -28.39 -16.30
CA HIS A 498 -30.17 -29.19 -15.40
C HIS A 498 -29.57 -29.27 -13.98
N GLY A 499 -29.14 -28.14 -13.42
CA GLY A 499 -28.59 -28.03 -12.05
C GLY A 499 -27.70 -26.79 -11.84
N ASP A 500 -27.30 -26.55 -10.58
CA ASP A 500 -26.42 -25.44 -10.19
C ASP A 500 -25.05 -25.60 -10.87
N VAL A 501 -24.65 -24.59 -11.64
CA VAL A 501 -23.43 -24.61 -12.45
C VAL A 501 -22.30 -23.96 -11.67
N THR A 502 -21.33 -24.76 -11.27
CA THR A 502 -20.22 -24.34 -10.39
C THR A 502 -19.10 -23.61 -11.13
N LYS A 503 -18.84 -23.97 -12.40
CA LYS A 503 -17.78 -23.40 -13.24
C LYS A 503 -18.15 -23.52 -14.72
N CYS A 504 -17.69 -22.58 -15.54
CA CYS A 504 -17.82 -22.63 -17.00
C CYS A 504 -16.56 -22.13 -17.70
N GLN A 505 -16.18 -22.77 -18.82
CA GLN A 505 -15.01 -22.35 -19.60
C GLN A 505 -15.17 -22.61 -21.10
N PHE A 506 -14.64 -21.70 -21.92
CA PHE A 506 -14.50 -21.87 -23.36
C PHE A 506 -13.38 -22.82 -23.73
N ALA A 507 -13.60 -23.63 -24.77
CA ALA A 507 -12.51 -24.34 -25.42
C ALA A 507 -11.56 -23.36 -26.15
N PRO A 508 -10.23 -23.58 -26.15
CA PRO A 508 -9.25 -22.65 -26.72
C PRO A 508 -9.40 -22.37 -28.23
N HIS A 509 -9.86 -23.38 -29.00
CA HIS A 509 -9.87 -23.35 -30.46
C HIS A 509 -11.19 -23.80 -31.10
N SER A 510 -12.19 -24.13 -30.30
CA SER A 510 -13.50 -24.59 -30.80
C SER A 510 -14.63 -23.72 -30.27
N ASN A 511 -15.77 -23.73 -30.96
CA ASN A 511 -16.99 -23.05 -30.51
C ASN A 511 -17.73 -23.89 -29.45
N THR A 512 -16.98 -24.49 -28.53
CA THR A 512 -17.49 -25.38 -27.50
C THR A 512 -17.28 -24.76 -26.13
N LEU A 513 -18.22 -25.02 -25.23
CA LEU A 513 -18.16 -24.60 -23.84
C LEU A 513 -18.31 -25.82 -22.93
N VAL A 514 -17.54 -25.87 -21.85
CA VAL A 514 -17.72 -26.88 -20.81
C VAL A 514 -18.24 -26.23 -19.55
N SER A 515 -19.11 -26.93 -18.83
CA SER A 515 -19.66 -26.49 -17.55
C SER A 515 -19.74 -27.65 -16.57
N SER A 516 -19.34 -27.40 -15.32
CA SER A 516 -19.47 -28.36 -14.22
C SER A 516 -20.72 -28.10 -13.41
N LEU A 517 -21.35 -29.18 -12.94
CA LEU A 517 -22.59 -29.13 -12.17
C LEU A 517 -22.37 -29.63 -10.74
N SER A 518 -23.18 -29.11 -9.82
CA SER A 518 -23.16 -29.53 -8.41
C SER A 518 -23.56 -30.99 -8.18
N ASN A 519 -24.28 -31.61 -9.11
CA ASN A 519 -24.68 -33.02 -9.07
C ASN A 519 -23.56 -34.00 -9.52
N GLY A 520 -22.37 -33.49 -9.82
CA GLY A 520 -21.23 -34.32 -10.27
C GLY A 520 -21.17 -34.58 -11.77
N SER A 521 -22.15 -34.10 -12.54
CA SER A 521 -22.14 -34.14 -14.00
C SER A 521 -21.31 -33.00 -14.61
N ILE A 522 -20.90 -33.21 -15.86
CA ILE A 522 -20.32 -32.18 -16.72
C ILE A 522 -21.18 -32.09 -17.98
N SER A 523 -21.39 -30.87 -18.44
CA SER A 523 -22.09 -30.60 -19.70
C SER A 523 -21.17 -29.88 -20.66
N VAL A 524 -21.19 -30.35 -21.91
CA VAL A 524 -20.47 -29.77 -23.03
C VAL A 524 -21.50 -29.19 -24.00
N TRP A 525 -21.29 -27.95 -24.41
CA TRP A 525 -22.24 -27.16 -25.16
C TRP A 525 -21.59 -26.70 -26.46
N ASP A 526 -22.30 -26.91 -27.56
CA ASP A 526 -21.95 -26.26 -28.83
C ASP A 526 -22.58 -24.85 -28.85
N ILE A 527 -21.75 -23.82 -28.96
CA ILE A 527 -22.17 -22.42 -28.85
C ILE A 527 -23.13 -22.02 -29.98
N ASN A 528 -22.92 -22.55 -31.19
CA ASN A 528 -23.67 -22.16 -32.39
C ASN A 528 -25.07 -22.80 -32.41
N SER A 529 -25.12 -24.10 -32.17
CA SER A 529 -26.35 -24.92 -32.20
C SER A 529 -27.09 -24.95 -30.87
N GLY A 530 -26.39 -24.69 -29.75
CA GLY A 530 -26.94 -24.81 -28.40
C GLY A 530 -27.19 -26.24 -27.96
N LYS A 531 -26.68 -27.23 -28.68
CA LYS A 531 -26.78 -28.63 -28.28
C LYS A 531 -25.95 -28.88 -27.03
N GLN A 532 -26.53 -29.63 -26.11
CA GLN A 532 -25.91 -30.07 -24.86
C GLN A 532 -25.59 -31.57 -24.94
N GLN A 533 -24.40 -31.94 -24.50
CA GLN A 533 -24.03 -33.32 -24.19
C GLN A 533 -23.61 -33.38 -22.72
N GLN A 534 -24.32 -34.16 -21.91
CA GLN A 534 -24.07 -34.30 -20.48
C GLN A 534 -23.59 -35.72 -20.17
N PHE A 535 -22.59 -35.84 -19.29
CA PHE A 535 -22.11 -37.12 -18.78
C PHE A 535 -21.79 -37.01 -17.28
N GLN A 536 -21.88 -38.15 -16.57
CA GLN A 536 -21.55 -38.20 -15.15
C GLN A 536 -20.03 -38.31 -14.98
N ALA A 537 -19.41 -37.26 -14.43
CA ALA A 537 -17.97 -37.20 -14.28
C ALA A 537 -17.51 -37.71 -12.90
N HIS A 538 -18.22 -37.35 -11.84
CA HIS A 538 -17.84 -37.59 -10.45
C HIS A 538 -19.03 -38.03 -9.59
N ASN A 539 -18.77 -38.56 -8.39
CA ASN A 539 -19.83 -39.00 -7.46
C ASN A 539 -20.30 -37.88 -6.50
N ALA A 540 -19.69 -36.71 -6.58
CA ALA A 540 -19.98 -35.53 -5.78
C ALA A 540 -19.78 -34.26 -6.60
N ILE A 541 -20.02 -33.09 -5.99
CA ILE A 541 -19.88 -31.75 -6.60
C ILE A 541 -18.56 -31.62 -7.34
N VAL A 542 -18.61 -31.26 -8.62
CA VAL A 542 -17.42 -30.85 -9.40
C VAL A 542 -17.20 -29.36 -9.15
N ASN A 543 -16.06 -29.01 -8.57
CA ASN A 543 -15.72 -27.63 -8.22
C ASN A 543 -15.08 -26.85 -9.36
N ASP A 544 -14.34 -27.54 -10.22
CA ASP A 544 -13.62 -26.91 -11.32
C ASP A 544 -13.58 -27.84 -12.53
N VAL A 545 -13.56 -27.22 -13.70
CA VAL A 545 -13.40 -27.88 -14.98
C VAL A 545 -12.57 -26.99 -15.89
N GLN A 546 -11.54 -27.57 -16.50
CA GLN A 546 -10.63 -26.82 -17.35
C GLN A 546 -10.21 -27.60 -18.59
N PHE A 547 -10.15 -26.93 -19.73
CA PHE A 547 -9.49 -27.45 -20.93
C PHE A 547 -7.97 -27.31 -20.83
N SER A 548 -7.29 -28.31 -21.37
CA SER A 548 -5.88 -28.21 -21.77
C SER A 548 -5.69 -27.13 -22.84
N ARG A 549 -4.46 -26.63 -22.98
CA ARG A 549 -4.13 -25.53 -23.90
C ARG A 549 -4.41 -25.89 -25.37
N ASP A 550 -4.19 -27.15 -25.73
CA ASP A 550 -4.46 -27.69 -27.07
C ASP A 550 -5.94 -28.04 -27.29
N GLY A 551 -6.76 -28.02 -26.23
CA GLY A 551 -8.18 -28.35 -26.26
C GLY A 551 -8.49 -29.84 -26.44
N GLN A 552 -7.50 -30.73 -26.31
CA GLN A 552 -7.69 -32.17 -26.51
C GLN A 552 -8.12 -32.89 -25.25
N MET A 553 -7.81 -32.32 -24.08
CA MET A 553 -8.07 -32.93 -22.77
C MET A 553 -8.84 -31.98 -21.85
N ILE A 554 -9.65 -32.52 -20.96
CA ILE A 554 -10.36 -31.81 -19.90
C ILE A 554 -9.90 -32.34 -18.54
N VAL A 555 -9.60 -31.46 -17.60
CA VAL A 555 -9.33 -31.80 -16.19
C VAL A 555 -10.49 -31.36 -15.31
N THR A 556 -10.85 -32.19 -14.35
CA THR A 556 -12.00 -31.98 -13.47
C THR A 556 -11.61 -32.27 -12.03
N SER A 557 -12.02 -31.41 -11.09
CA SER A 557 -11.75 -31.58 -9.65
C SER A 557 -13.05 -31.60 -8.84
N SER A 558 -13.13 -32.49 -7.85
CA SER A 558 -14.39 -32.77 -7.16
C SER A 558 -14.28 -32.91 -5.63
N HIS A 559 -15.41 -32.77 -4.96
CA HIS A 559 -15.61 -33.12 -3.56
C HIS A 559 -15.41 -34.60 -3.26
N ASP A 560 -15.42 -35.47 -4.28
CA ASP A 560 -15.10 -36.89 -4.12
C ASP A 560 -13.61 -37.17 -3.91
N LYS A 561 -12.79 -36.10 -3.78
CA LYS A 561 -11.35 -36.11 -3.51
C LYS A 561 -10.50 -36.56 -4.70
N THR A 562 -11.11 -36.77 -5.86
CA THR A 562 -10.43 -37.21 -7.07
C THR A 562 -10.30 -36.06 -8.07
N ILE A 563 -9.26 -36.14 -8.89
CA ILE A 563 -9.12 -35.34 -10.11
C ILE A 563 -9.21 -36.31 -11.27
N ARG A 564 -9.99 -35.98 -12.29
CA ARG A 564 -10.13 -36.84 -13.47
C ARG A 564 -9.73 -36.09 -14.73
N ILE A 565 -9.15 -36.83 -15.66
CA ILE A 565 -8.75 -36.35 -16.97
C ILE A 565 -9.61 -37.07 -18.00
N TRP A 566 -10.12 -36.31 -18.96
CA TRP A 566 -11.04 -36.78 -19.98
C TRP A 566 -10.54 -36.39 -21.36
N ASP A 567 -10.84 -37.22 -22.36
CA ASP A 567 -10.69 -36.85 -23.76
C ASP A 567 -11.78 -35.82 -24.13
N ALA A 568 -11.40 -34.71 -24.77
CA ALA A 568 -12.33 -33.64 -25.09
C ALA A 568 -13.26 -33.95 -26.28
N ILE A 569 -12.99 -35.02 -27.03
CA ILE A 569 -13.76 -35.42 -28.22
C ILE A 569 -14.69 -36.59 -27.86
N SER A 570 -14.15 -37.66 -27.27
CA SER A 570 -14.94 -38.84 -26.92
C SER A 570 -15.60 -38.73 -25.55
N PHE A 571 -15.09 -37.86 -24.67
CA PHE A 571 -15.48 -37.76 -23.26
C PHE A 571 -15.22 -39.03 -22.44
N ASP A 572 -14.32 -39.89 -22.92
CA ASP A 572 -13.86 -41.03 -22.15
C ASP A 572 -12.87 -40.60 -21.07
N SER A 573 -12.91 -41.28 -19.92
CA SER A 573 -11.95 -41.05 -18.85
C SER A 573 -10.59 -41.60 -19.25
N ILE A 574 -9.59 -40.73 -19.30
CA ILE A 574 -8.20 -41.09 -19.61
C ILE A 574 -7.51 -41.56 -18.32
N GLN A 575 -7.63 -40.79 -17.24
CA GLN A 575 -6.86 -40.95 -16.01
C GLN A 575 -7.69 -40.50 -14.79
N ILE A 576 -7.50 -41.18 -13.66
CA ILE A 576 -8.07 -40.80 -12.35
C ILE A 576 -6.92 -40.63 -11.37
N LEU A 577 -6.72 -39.40 -10.91
CA LEU A 577 -5.66 -39.03 -9.98
C LEU A 577 -6.19 -39.10 -8.56
N ASN A 578 -5.64 -40.03 -7.78
CA ASN A 578 -5.99 -40.26 -6.38
C ASN A 578 -4.81 -39.88 -5.49
N GLY A 579 -5.07 -39.11 -4.44
CA GLY A 579 -4.05 -38.82 -3.42
C GLY A 579 -4.46 -37.74 -2.42
N HIS A 580 -5.31 -36.78 -2.83
CA HIS A 580 -5.88 -35.82 -1.91
C HIS A 580 -6.78 -36.50 -0.86
N ILE A 581 -6.70 -36.01 0.38
CA ILE A 581 -7.42 -36.59 1.54
C ILE A 581 -8.75 -35.87 1.78
N GLY A 582 -8.88 -34.65 1.25
CA GLY A 582 -10.07 -33.80 1.30
C GLY A 582 -10.61 -33.42 -0.08
N PRO A 583 -11.76 -32.72 -0.13
CA PRO A 583 -12.32 -32.14 -1.35
C PRO A 583 -11.29 -31.34 -2.16
N VAL A 584 -11.22 -31.59 -3.47
CA VAL A 584 -10.33 -30.83 -4.37
C VAL A 584 -11.09 -29.62 -4.88
N TRP A 585 -10.53 -28.43 -4.68
CA TRP A 585 -11.17 -27.15 -5.03
C TRP A 585 -10.86 -26.70 -6.45
N ARG A 586 -9.64 -26.94 -6.92
CA ARG A 586 -9.20 -26.57 -8.26
C ARG A 586 -8.14 -27.53 -8.76
N ALA A 587 -8.18 -27.83 -10.05
CA ALA A 587 -7.13 -28.51 -10.79
C ALA A 587 -6.92 -27.81 -12.13
N GLN A 588 -5.67 -27.56 -12.49
CA GLN A 588 -5.30 -26.80 -13.70
C GLN A 588 -4.10 -27.42 -14.41
N PHE A 589 -4.15 -27.45 -15.73
CA PHE A 589 -3.01 -27.80 -16.57
C PHE A 589 -1.90 -26.74 -16.51
N SER A 590 -0.65 -27.20 -16.56
CA SER A 590 0.50 -26.34 -16.84
C SER A 590 0.39 -25.73 -18.24
N PRO A 591 1.07 -24.60 -18.53
CA PRO A 591 1.04 -23.96 -19.84
C PRO A 591 1.46 -24.88 -21.00
N ASP A 592 2.30 -25.88 -20.72
CA ASP A 592 2.74 -26.91 -21.66
C ASP A 592 1.88 -28.19 -21.64
N SER A 593 0.79 -28.21 -20.87
CA SER A 593 -0.17 -29.32 -20.70
C SER A 593 0.44 -30.67 -20.25
N ARG A 594 1.68 -30.68 -19.77
CA ARG A 594 2.35 -31.91 -19.30
C ARG A 594 2.10 -32.23 -17.83
N PHE A 595 1.75 -31.22 -17.05
CA PHE A 595 1.53 -31.33 -15.62
C PHE A 595 0.16 -30.79 -15.24
N ILE A 596 -0.40 -31.28 -14.15
CA ILE A 596 -1.57 -30.70 -13.48
C ILE A 596 -1.13 -30.23 -12.10
N VAL A 597 -1.56 -29.03 -11.71
CA VAL A 597 -1.49 -28.57 -10.32
C VAL A 597 -2.88 -28.63 -9.73
N SER A 598 -2.99 -29.09 -8.49
CA SER A 598 -4.27 -29.13 -7.77
C SER A 598 -4.15 -28.62 -6.35
N CYS A 599 -5.24 -28.08 -5.83
CA CYS A 599 -5.35 -27.66 -4.44
C CYS A 599 -6.62 -28.17 -3.77
N SER A 600 -6.55 -28.35 -2.45
CA SER A 600 -7.55 -29.13 -1.71
C SER A 600 -7.82 -28.58 -0.32
N TYR A 601 -8.94 -29.01 0.24
CA TYR A 601 -9.31 -28.86 1.65
C TYR A 601 -8.28 -29.49 2.60
N ASP A 602 -7.48 -30.45 2.14
CA ASP A 602 -6.39 -31.04 2.93
C ASP A 602 -5.18 -30.12 3.13
N LYS A 603 -5.26 -28.87 2.64
CA LYS A 603 -4.23 -27.82 2.81
C LYS A 603 -2.95 -28.10 2.02
N THR A 604 -3.00 -29.00 1.04
CA THR A 604 -1.87 -29.36 0.19
C THR A 604 -2.09 -28.92 -1.24
N ILE A 605 -0.98 -28.61 -1.91
CA ILE A 605 -0.93 -28.43 -3.36
C ILE A 605 -0.19 -29.63 -3.92
N ARG A 606 -0.71 -30.26 -4.97
CA ARG A 606 -0.08 -31.43 -5.59
C ARG A 606 0.18 -31.19 -7.06
N ILE A 607 1.33 -31.68 -7.54
CA ILE A 607 1.65 -31.73 -8.97
C ILE A 607 1.53 -33.16 -9.45
N TRP A 608 0.89 -33.33 -10.60
CA TRP A 608 0.65 -34.60 -11.24
C TRP A 608 1.24 -34.60 -12.64
N ASN A 609 1.76 -35.73 -13.06
CA ASN A 609 2.14 -35.96 -14.45
C ASN A 609 0.89 -36.37 -15.24
N VAL A 610 0.58 -35.68 -16.34
CA VAL A 610 -0.63 -35.94 -17.15
C VAL A 610 -0.57 -37.31 -17.85
N SER A 611 0.61 -37.72 -18.31
CA SER A 611 0.80 -38.96 -19.06
C SER A 611 0.78 -40.18 -18.16
N THR A 612 1.44 -40.12 -16.99
CA THR A 612 1.54 -41.28 -16.09
C THR A 612 0.45 -41.31 -15.03
N GLY A 613 -0.12 -40.15 -14.67
CA GLY A 613 -1.06 -40.01 -13.56
C GLY A 613 -0.41 -39.97 -12.17
N GLU A 614 0.91 -40.04 -12.11
CA GLU A 614 1.64 -40.08 -10.85
C GLU A 614 1.75 -38.69 -10.22
N GLN A 615 1.65 -38.65 -8.90
CA GLN A 615 1.99 -37.48 -8.12
C GLN A 615 3.50 -37.30 -8.11
N LEU A 616 3.97 -36.13 -8.54
CA LEU A 616 5.39 -35.78 -8.57
C LEU A 616 5.81 -35.08 -7.28
N ASN A 617 5.07 -34.03 -6.90
CA ASN A 617 5.43 -33.17 -5.77
C ASN A 617 4.19 -32.85 -4.92
N GLU A 618 4.44 -32.57 -3.64
CA GLU A 618 3.46 -32.09 -2.67
C GLU A 618 4.02 -30.86 -1.97
N PHE A 619 3.32 -29.73 -2.06
CA PHE A 619 3.66 -28.51 -1.35
C PHE A 619 2.78 -28.38 -0.12
N THR A 620 3.44 -28.15 1.01
CA THR A 620 2.81 -27.95 2.32
C THR A 620 3.28 -26.62 2.88
N GLY A 621 2.38 -25.90 3.56
CA GLY A 621 2.74 -24.63 4.21
C GLY A 621 1.54 -23.74 4.54
N HIS A 622 0.45 -23.81 3.77
CA HIS A 622 -0.81 -23.16 4.13
C HIS A 622 -1.39 -23.75 5.42
N SER A 623 -1.88 -22.89 6.32
CA SER A 623 -2.43 -23.32 7.61
C SER A 623 -3.93 -23.65 7.54
N ASP A 624 -4.59 -23.31 6.43
CA ASP A 624 -6.00 -23.56 6.17
C ASP A 624 -6.27 -23.97 4.71
N VAL A 625 -7.53 -24.27 4.41
CA VAL A 625 -8.04 -24.73 3.10
C VAL A 625 -7.51 -23.88 1.96
N ILE A 626 -6.98 -24.53 0.93
CA ILE A 626 -6.51 -23.85 -0.28
C ILE A 626 -7.65 -23.84 -1.28
N ARG A 627 -8.12 -22.63 -1.63
CA ARG A 627 -9.34 -22.45 -2.44
C ARG A 627 -9.05 -22.34 -3.93
N ASN A 628 -7.83 -21.93 -4.29
CA ASN A 628 -7.44 -21.67 -5.67
C ASN A 628 -5.93 -21.87 -5.84
N VAL A 629 -5.53 -22.32 -7.03
CA VAL A 629 -4.15 -22.48 -7.46
C VAL A 629 -4.05 -22.17 -8.95
N THR A 630 -2.97 -21.52 -9.38
CA THR A 630 -2.72 -21.21 -10.80
C THR A 630 -1.24 -21.26 -11.14
N PHE A 631 -0.94 -21.59 -12.40
CA PHE A 631 0.41 -21.51 -12.97
C PHE A 631 0.69 -20.13 -13.53
N SER A 632 1.93 -19.65 -13.35
CA SER A 632 2.45 -18.55 -14.14
C SER A 632 2.50 -18.91 -15.63
N ALA A 633 2.39 -17.91 -16.50
CA ALA A 633 2.48 -18.11 -17.95
C ALA A 633 3.81 -18.75 -18.41
N ASP A 634 4.90 -18.56 -17.65
CA ASP A 634 6.19 -19.21 -17.90
C ASP A 634 6.28 -20.65 -17.35
N GLY A 635 5.26 -21.12 -16.62
CA GLY A 635 5.18 -22.45 -16.01
C GLY A 635 6.15 -22.69 -14.85
N GLN A 636 6.89 -21.66 -14.41
CA GLN A 636 7.95 -21.80 -13.40
C GLN A 636 7.45 -21.55 -11.98
N VAL A 637 6.36 -20.80 -11.81
CA VAL A 637 5.83 -20.38 -10.52
C VAL A 637 4.40 -20.86 -10.39
N ILE A 638 4.07 -21.42 -9.23
CA ILE A 638 2.71 -21.76 -8.84
C ILE A 638 2.25 -20.72 -7.82
N VAL A 639 1.02 -20.24 -7.94
CA VAL A 639 0.43 -19.30 -7.00
C VAL A 639 -0.81 -19.91 -6.38
N SER A 640 -0.90 -19.90 -5.06
CA SER A 640 -2.02 -20.46 -4.31
C SER A 640 -2.62 -19.43 -3.36
N CYS A 641 -3.93 -19.51 -3.14
CA CYS A 641 -4.61 -18.69 -2.14
C CYS A 641 -5.45 -19.55 -1.20
N SER A 642 -5.52 -19.14 0.06
CA SER A 642 -6.09 -19.94 1.15
C SER A 642 -6.95 -19.11 2.10
N TYR A 643 -7.79 -19.82 2.85
CA TYR A 643 -8.54 -19.29 3.99
C TYR A 643 -7.63 -18.88 5.16
N ASP A 644 -6.34 -19.20 5.10
CA ASP A 644 -5.35 -18.66 6.03
C ASP A 644 -5.04 -17.16 5.82
N LYS A 645 -5.76 -16.51 4.90
CA LYS A 645 -5.63 -15.09 4.54
C LYS A 645 -4.29 -14.76 3.88
N THR A 646 -3.64 -15.76 3.29
CA THR A 646 -2.36 -15.60 2.60
C THR A 646 -2.42 -16.07 1.16
N ILE A 647 -1.55 -15.49 0.36
CA ILE A 647 -1.24 -15.96 -0.99
C ILE A 647 0.21 -16.37 -0.99
N ARG A 648 0.51 -17.55 -1.53
CA ARG A 648 1.87 -18.09 -1.57
C ARG A 648 2.28 -18.37 -3.00
N LEU A 649 3.55 -18.08 -3.26
CA LEU A 649 4.20 -18.35 -4.53
C LEU A 649 5.20 -19.47 -4.30
N TRP A 650 5.18 -20.47 -5.18
CA TRP A 650 6.00 -21.67 -5.09
C TRP A 650 6.82 -21.82 -6.36
N ASP A 651 8.07 -22.24 -6.22
CA ASP A 651 8.90 -22.61 -7.35
C ASP A 651 8.55 -24.04 -7.77
N PHE A 652 8.12 -24.19 -9.04
CA PHE A 652 7.67 -25.47 -9.58
C PHE A 652 8.75 -26.56 -9.51
N LYS A 653 10.03 -26.20 -9.72
CA LYS A 653 11.12 -27.18 -9.80
C LYS A 653 11.60 -27.64 -8.44
N SER A 654 11.78 -26.70 -7.51
CA SER A 654 12.41 -26.96 -6.22
C SER A 654 11.43 -27.34 -5.12
N GLY A 655 10.14 -27.07 -5.28
CA GLY A 655 9.18 -27.32 -4.20
C GLY A 655 9.11 -26.20 -3.16
N GLN A 656 9.97 -25.18 -3.27
CA GLN A 656 10.14 -24.17 -2.21
C GLN A 656 9.21 -22.98 -2.36
N GLU A 657 8.81 -22.41 -1.23
CA GLU A 657 8.08 -21.15 -1.17
C GLU A 657 9.02 -19.99 -1.55
N ILE A 658 8.65 -19.24 -2.59
CA ILE A 658 9.37 -18.06 -3.09
C ILE A 658 8.97 -16.83 -2.27
N GLN A 659 7.66 -16.66 -2.04
CA GLN A 659 7.12 -15.46 -1.43
C GLN A 659 5.78 -15.75 -0.75
N LYS A 660 5.60 -15.16 0.42
CA LYS A 660 4.34 -15.10 1.15
C LYS A 660 3.78 -13.69 1.10
N LEU A 661 2.54 -13.55 0.65
CA LEU A 661 1.81 -12.30 0.65
C LEU A 661 0.80 -12.34 1.79
N GLU A 662 1.02 -11.47 2.78
CA GLU A 662 0.20 -11.31 3.97
C GLU A 662 -0.46 -9.91 3.99
N GLY A 663 -1.43 -9.70 4.87
CA GLY A 663 -2.14 -8.43 5.01
C GLY A 663 -3.61 -8.45 4.57
N HIS A 664 -4.14 -9.60 4.14
CA HIS A 664 -5.58 -9.76 3.91
C HIS A 664 -6.32 -9.89 5.25
N LEU A 665 -7.38 -9.09 5.43
CA LEU A 665 -8.17 -9.11 6.67
C LEU A 665 -9.07 -10.34 6.76
N ASN A 666 -9.38 -10.97 5.62
CA ASN A 666 -10.32 -12.07 5.44
C ASN A 666 -9.78 -13.15 4.46
N TRP A 667 -10.58 -14.17 4.16
CA TRP A 667 -10.23 -15.36 3.37
C TRP A 667 -10.01 -15.06 1.88
N VAL A 668 -8.88 -15.47 1.32
CA VAL A 668 -8.63 -15.28 -0.12
C VAL A 668 -9.26 -16.43 -0.92
N THR A 669 -10.30 -16.11 -1.69
CA THR A 669 -11.11 -17.11 -2.40
C THR A 669 -10.71 -17.34 -3.85
N GLY A 670 -9.95 -16.42 -4.46
CA GLY A 670 -9.54 -16.57 -5.86
C GLY A 670 -8.27 -15.82 -6.22
N VAL A 671 -7.51 -16.36 -7.17
CA VAL A 671 -6.30 -15.77 -7.76
C VAL A 671 -6.25 -16.05 -9.26
N ASP A 672 -5.75 -15.11 -10.04
CA ASP A 672 -5.50 -15.22 -11.48
C ASP A 672 -4.22 -14.46 -11.90
N ILE A 673 -3.58 -14.90 -12.99
CA ILE A 673 -2.34 -14.32 -13.52
C ILE A 673 -2.60 -13.79 -14.91
N SER A 674 -2.14 -12.57 -15.20
CA SER A 674 -2.24 -12.02 -16.53
C SER A 674 -1.46 -12.89 -17.54
N PRO A 675 -1.94 -13.04 -18.78
CA PRO A 675 -1.30 -13.88 -19.80
C PRO A 675 0.16 -13.51 -20.11
N ASN A 676 0.54 -12.25 -19.92
CA ASN A 676 1.93 -11.77 -20.07
C ASN A 676 2.84 -12.10 -18.87
N GLY A 677 2.30 -12.74 -17.81
CA GLY A 677 3.01 -13.16 -16.60
C GLY A 677 3.52 -12.01 -15.73
N ASN A 678 3.12 -10.77 -16.03
CA ASN A 678 3.59 -9.57 -15.34
C ASN A 678 2.64 -9.05 -14.29
N LEU A 679 1.36 -9.43 -14.31
CA LEU A 679 0.35 -8.98 -13.37
C LEU A 679 -0.29 -10.18 -12.65
N LEU A 680 -0.52 -10.06 -11.34
CA LEU A 680 -1.29 -11.02 -10.53
C LEU A 680 -2.52 -10.31 -9.98
N GLN A 681 -3.67 -10.97 -9.94
CA GLN A 681 -4.89 -10.47 -9.30
C GLN A 681 -5.53 -11.54 -8.41
N PHE A 682 -6.20 -11.11 -7.33
CA PHE A 682 -6.92 -12.02 -6.44
C PHE A 682 -8.11 -11.34 -5.76
N GLN A 683 -8.97 -12.15 -5.13
CA GLN A 683 -10.34 -11.79 -4.74
C GLN A 683 -10.50 -11.39 -3.26
N GLU A 684 -11.57 -10.63 -3.00
CA GLU A 684 -12.03 -9.96 -1.76
C GLU A 684 -11.64 -8.49 -1.63
N ILE A 685 -10.45 -8.11 -2.13
CA ILE A 685 -10.08 -6.75 -2.48
C ILE A 685 -9.13 -6.90 -3.67
N TYR A 686 -9.44 -6.32 -4.82
CA TYR A 686 -8.68 -6.59 -6.04
C TYR A 686 -7.30 -5.97 -5.96
N TYR A 687 -6.27 -6.78 -5.75
CA TYR A 687 -4.89 -6.31 -5.78
C TYR A 687 -4.26 -6.69 -7.10
N VAL A 688 -3.73 -5.72 -7.84
CA VAL A 688 -2.85 -5.98 -8.98
C VAL A 688 -1.42 -5.95 -8.44
N LEU A 689 -0.65 -7.01 -8.61
CA LEU A 689 0.80 -7.00 -8.35
C LEU A 689 1.53 -6.93 -9.69
N LYS A 690 2.66 -6.22 -9.77
CA LYS A 690 3.52 -6.24 -10.97
C LYS A 690 4.81 -7.00 -10.69
N LYS A 691 5.14 -7.94 -11.58
CA LYS A 691 6.43 -8.64 -11.59
C LYS A 691 7.53 -7.62 -11.86
N GLN A 692 8.41 -7.37 -10.90
CA GLN A 692 9.57 -6.50 -11.11
C GLN A 692 10.78 -7.36 -11.50
N LYS A 693 11.48 -6.93 -12.56
CA LYS A 693 12.89 -7.28 -12.77
C LYS A 693 13.73 -6.17 -12.14
N LYS A 694 14.26 -6.38 -10.94
CA LYS A 694 15.35 -5.51 -10.45
C LYS A 694 16.61 -5.87 -11.23
N ASN A 695 16.90 -5.11 -12.29
CA ASN A 695 18.25 -5.03 -12.83
C ASN A 695 19.08 -4.21 -11.84
N PHE A 696 19.81 -4.87 -10.96
CA PHE A 696 20.84 -4.17 -10.20
C PHE A 696 21.91 -3.69 -11.20
N VAL A 697 22.10 -2.37 -11.26
CA VAL A 697 23.15 -1.69 -12.05
C VAL A 697 24.56 -1.99 -11.51
N SER A 698 24.69 -2.82 -10.45
CA SER A 698 25.99 -3.24 -9.89
C SER A 698 26.86 -4.08 -10.84
N GLY A 699 26.34 -4.53 -11.98
CA GLY A 699 27.12 -5.21 -13.02
C GLY A 699 27.89 -4.26 -13.97
N ALA A 700 27.47 -3.00 -14.12
CA ALA A 700 28.06 -2.07 -15.10
C ALA A 700 29.46 -1.58 -14.68
N PHE A 701 29.69 -1.41 -13.37
CA PHE A 701 31.01 -1.05 -12.83
C PHE A 701 32.05 -2.17 -12.97
N PHE A 702 31.59 -3.43 -12.91
CA PHE A 702 32.46 -4.57 -13.20
C PHE A 702 32.75 -4.64 -14.72
N PHE A 703 31.76 -4.54 -15.59
CA PHE A 703 31.99 -4.59 -17.05
C PHE A 703 32.95 -3.51 -17.58
N GLY A 704 32.89 -2.28 -17.05
CA GLY A 704 33.77 -1.19 -17.46
C GLY A 704 35.27 -1.44 -17.17
N LYS A 705 35.59 -2.04 -16.01
CA LYS A 705 36.98 -2.44 -15.68
C LYS A 705 37.45 -3.68 -16.46
N TYR A 706 36.52 -4.56 -16.84
CA TYR A 706 36.83 -5.80 -17.58
C TYR A 706 37.16 -5.53 -19.06
N LEU A 707 36.51 -4.55 -19.69
CA LEU A 707 36.83 -4.14 -21.06
C LEU A 707 38.24 -3.52 -21.17
N LEU A 708 38.65 -2.78 -20.14
CA LEU A 708 40.00 -2.21 -20.02
C LEU A 708 41.06 -3.32 -19.89
N PHE A 709 40.81 -4.35 -19.07
CA PHE A 709 41.71 -5.50 -18.94
C PHE A 709 41.79 -6.34 -20.22
N TRP A 710 40.67 -6.51 -20.93
CA TRP A 710 40.62 -7.22 -22.22
C TRP A 710 41.34 -6.46 -23.33
N ASN A 711 41.20 -5.13 -23.38
CA ASN A 711 41.95 -4.29 -24.32
C ASN A 711 43.45 -4.29 -24.04
N VAL A 712 43.86 -4.36 -22.77
CA VAL A 712 45.27 -4.52 -22.39
C VAL A 712 45.78 -5.91 -22.81
N TYR A 713 45.00 -6.98 -22.62
CA TYR A 713 45.34 -8.34 -23.03
C TYR A 713 45.49 -8.49 -24.56
N ILE A 714 44.56 -7.92 -25.35
CA ILE A 714 44.65 -7.90 -26.82
C ILE A 714 45.83 -7.06 -27.30
N ASN A 715 46.09 -5.90 -26.70
CA ASN A 715 47.23 -5.06 -27.07
C ASN A 715 48.57 -5.76 -26.80
N ILE A 716 48.68 -6.50 -25.69
CA ILE A 716 49.88 -7.29 -25.36
C ILE A 716 50.07 -8.44 -26.35
N LEU A 717 48.98 -9.11 -26.79
CA LEU A 717 49.05 -10.14 -27.82
C LEU A 717 49.40 -9.57 -29.20
N GLN A 718 48.84 -8.42 -29.60
CA GLN A 718 49.15 -7.78 -30.88
C GLN A 718 50.60 -7.27 -30.93
N GLN A 719 51.13 -6.68 -29.86
CA GLN A 719 52.53 -6.23 -29.78
C GLN A 719 53.55 -7.37 -29.85
N SER A 720 53.16 -8.60 -29.51
CA SER A 720 54.06 -9.76 -29.56
C SER A 720 54.32 -10.31 -30.98
N SER A 721 53.64 -9.78 -32.01
CA SER A 721 53.72 -10.28 -33.40
C SER A 721 54.51 -9.43 -34.39
N PHE A 722 55.12 -8.30 -33.98
CA PHE A 722 55.97 -7.50 -34.88
C PHE A 722 57.43 -7.46 -34.41
N SER A 723 58.25 -8.28 -35.07
CA SER A 723 59.70 -8.34 -34.95
C SER A 723 60.38 -7.19 -35.70
N GLY A 724 61.31 -6.49 -35.03
CA GLY A 724 62.49 -5.93 -35.70
C GLY A 724 62.71 -4.41 -35.57
N ILE A 725 63.90 -4.09 -35.04
CA ILE A 725 64.80 -2.98 -35.46
C ILE A 725 64.76 -1.65 -34.66
N MET A 726 65.88 -1.49 -33.92
CA MET A 726 66.72 -0.31 -33.67
C MET A 726 66.30 0.84 -32.73
N THR A 727 66.99 0.85 -31.57
CA THR A 727 67.88 1.93 -31.07
C THR A 727 67.59 3.39 -31.48
N LYS A 728 67.07 4.18 -30.54
CA LYS A 728 67.80 5.28 -29.87
C LYS A 728 66.85 6.03 -28.93
N ASN A 729 67.37 6.33 -27.75
CA ASN A 729 66.84 7.23 -26.72
C ASN A 729 65.81 8.26 -27.20
N LYS A 730 64.55 8.06 -26.82
CA LYS A 730 63.63 9.13 -26.43
C LYS A 730 62.68 8.59 -25.35
N ARG A 731 62.67 9.28 -24.22
CA ARG A 731 61.81 9.06 -23.05
C ARG A 731 60.35 8.91 -23.47
N LEU A 732 59.70 7.85 -23.01
CA LEU A 732 58.28 7.86 -22.69
C LEU A 732 58.13 7.55 -21.20
N ASN A 733 58.06 8.63 -20.43
CA ASN A 733 57.59 8.62 -19.05
C ASN A 733 56.10 8.26 -19.06
N ILE A 734 55.73 7.15 -18.44
CA ILE A 734 54.41 7.02 -17.79
C ILE A 734 54.73 6.77 -16.32
N PHE A 735 54.68 7.87 -15.57
CA PHE A 735 54.95 7.96 -14.16
C PHE A 735 53.83 7.26 -13.37
N PHE A 736 54.25 6.53 -12.33
CA PHE A 736 53.44 6.16 -11.19
C PHE A 736 52.75 7.40 -10.60
N GLY A 737 51.46 7.28 -10.28
CA GLY A 737 50.66 8.33 -9.66
C GLY A 737 49.40 7.76 -9.02
N PHE A 738 49.57 6.96 -7.97
CA PHE A 738 48.53 6.61 -7.01
C PHE A 738 49.18 6.51 -5.62
N GLU A 739 49.71 7.62 -5.13
CA GLU A 739 49.90 7.87 -3.71
C GLU A 739 49.24 9.22 -3.39
N ASN A 740 48.45 9.25 -2.32
CA ASN A 740 47.77 10.40 -1.70
C ASN A 740 46.51 10.97 -2.38
N VAL A 741 45.36 10.28 -2.24
CA VAL A 741 44.08 10.89 -1.80
C VAL A 741 43.27 9.80 -1.06
N ILE A 742 43.67 9.51 0.17
CA ILE A 742 42.80 8.89 1.19
C ILE A 742 42.92 9.79 2.41
N CYS A 743 41.87 10.58 2.65
CA CYS A 743 41.40 11.12 3.93
C CYS A 743 40.43 12.26 3.56
N ASP A 744 39.12 12.02 3.62
CA ASP A 744 38.19 12.87 4.39
C ASP A 744 36.70 12.52 4.31
N ASP A 745 36.21 11.62 3.44
CA ASP A 745 34.75 11.36 3.36
C ASP A 745 34.32 9.97 3.85
N LEU A 746 34.65 9.64 5.11
CA LEU A 746 34.07 8.47 5.80
C LEU A 746 33.84 8.77 7.29
N LEU A 747 33.21 9.92 7.54
CA LEU A 747 32.48 10.25 8.77
C LEU A 747 31.55 11.46 8.51
N GLN A 748 30.50 11.24 7.72
CA GLN A 748 29.22 11.93 7.81
C GLN A 748 28.09 11.05 7.29
#